data_AF-A0A8T4BGI9-F1
#
_entry.id   AF-A0A8T4BGI9-F1
#
_cell.length_a   1.000
_cell.length_b   1.000
_cell.length_c   1.000
_cell.angle_alpha   90.00
_cell.angle_beta   90.00
_cell.angle_gamma   90.00
#
_symmetry.space_group_name_H-M   'P 1'
#
loop_
_entity.id
_entity.type
_entity.pdbx_description
1 polymer ?
#
loop_
_entity_poly.entity_id
_entity_poly.type
_entity_poly.pdbx_seq_one_letter_code
_entity_poly.pdbx_strand_id
1 'polypeptide(L)'
;MNNLEGYLSSPSFVRPAHFLVLLVVFLPLTGCIGDANSDTDAVGTYLVESTWTTVELESKSAYYADDEPVSWNLDSSLVNQAIDDAGGNVVGIYFELAYSQEDETANGGLCTGGEDNVPDIIDATAAKADWTLSGSGENPGSHNVNLTWHNHSLLSGPIEGLTKAGIESQLAFGQTALGTYDLSVIVDARAFEGPFCSHTDEGEDVQTTVSLHVIDFSILGEDGEAISSLAVGDGAIGVGIFLPWFVGMVVFVGYVATRQRNRFHLDINFDEPEETAEGISSSDGDTLVDSYRARVITLSALYVAQGVPWGFITVTMVTFLAAEGADAGDLAYLLTLGTLPWSFKFLWGPVIDRFQIPELGRRRPWILIAQTGMIALLVAMLLIPNLTDNISLLGGLFFVYNVFTALQDVSTDALAVDVLQPHEFERVNSYMFTSKSLGGVIGGAGLGTIIGIVGIKGAFLIQIPILLVIMLVPLFMRERPGEKRFPWEDGEVVEDEDGPEEERDFRVILNNIKMAFSVRSAQLGIAVSLVISLAFILIPILPLLFLQELGWTQEEFNATKGGIILIVTMLGAMAGGELGRRFGGKSMLMFAALGASLVTLTWGMMDSMWSEGWFMMLVWVVHTFLWAIVSICAYSLMMRVTWAEVGGTQFTGYMAMMNLSAIIGYQLAPIVAARFDYQTIFYIAAFLETMVILATLTIDPEETDRTLGPGDGVDSLKLVPDAILE
;
A
#
# COMPACT_ATOMS: atom_id res chain seq x y z
N MET A 1 57.02 -39.63 0.70
CA MET A 1 58.26 -39.58 1.51
C MET A 1 58.21 -38.30 2.32
N ASN A 2 58.33 -38.46 3.64
CA ASN A 2 57.95 -37.50 4.67
C ASN A 2 58.64 -36.13 4.59
N ASN A 3 57.94 -35.17 5.20
CA ASN A 3 58.37 -33.84 5.67
C ASN A 3 58.26 -32.70 4.66
N LEU A 4 57.07 -32.10 4.61
CA LEU A 4 56.81 -30.65 4.50
C LEU A 4 55.34 -30.38 4.85
N GLU A 5 54.93 -30.77 6.06
CA GLU A 5 53.70 -30.31 6.72
C GLU A 5 54.10 -29.32 7.81
N GLY A 6 53.84 -28.04 7.58
CA GLY A 6 54.13 -26.98 8.54
C GLY A 6 54.16 -25.62 7.85
N TYR A 7 53.20 -24.77 8.22
CA TYR A 7 53.06 -23.36 7.81
C TYR A 7 52.59 -23.07 6.39
N LEU A 8 51.29 -23.22 6.14
CA LEU A 8 50.55 -22.30 5.28
C LEU A 8 49.23 -21.88 5.96
N SER A 9 49.31 -20.68 6.54
CA SER A 9 48.26 -19.70 6.85
C SER A 9 46.80 -20.13 6.67
N SER A 10 46.07 -20.16 7.79
CA SER A 10 44.64 -19.94 7.85
C SER A 10 44.23 -18.68 7.06
N PRO A 11 43.29 -18.74 6.11
CA PRO A 11 42.51 -17.55 5.82
C PRO A 11 41.57 -17.37 7.01
N SER A 12 41.78 -16.29 7.76
CA SER A 12 40.83 -15.82 8.76
C SER A 12 39.52 -15.46 8.04
N PHE A 13 38.68 -16.46 7.80
CA PHE A 13 37.28 -16.26 7.47
C PHE A 13 36.66 -15.53 8.65
N VAL A 14 36.28 -14.28 8.40
CA VAL A 14 35.45 -13.48 9.31
C VAL A 14 34.30 -14.36 9.78
N ARG A 15 34.18 -14.54 11.10
CA ARG A 15 33.11 -15.33 11.71
C ARG A 15 31.76 -14.83 11.15
N PRO A 16 30.82 -15.70 10.72
CA PRO A 16 29.52 -15.28 10.17
C PRO A 16 28.76 -14.31 11.09
N ALA A 17 28.95 -14.46 12.40
CA ALA A 17 28.43 -13.56 13.43
C ALA A 17 28.90 -12.09 13.28
N HIS A 18 30.10 -11.84 12.72
CA HIS A 18 30.60 -10.48 12.49
C HIS A 18 30.00 -9.87 11.22
N PHE A 19 29.58 -10.67 10.24
CA PHE A 19 28.82 -10.20 9.08
C PHE A 19 27.37 -9.86 9.47
N LEU A 20 26.77 -10.68 10.35
CA LEU A 20 25.46 -10.42 10.97
C LEU A 20 25.46 -9.16 11.86
N VAL A 21 26.52 -8.96 12.64
CA VAL A 21 26.70 -7.74 13.43
C VAL A 21 27.04 -6.53 12.55
N LEU A 22 27.82 -6.67 11.47
CA LEU A 22 28.08 -5.54 10.55
C LEU A 22 26.84 -5.12 9.76
N LEU A 23 25.88 -6.01 9.50
CA LEU A 23 24.66 -5.70 8.72
C LEU A 23 23.52 -5.21 9.63
N VAL A 24 23.48 -5.64 10.90
CA VAL A 24 22.45 -5.26 11.88
C VAL A 24 22.89 -4.10 12.80
N VAL A 25 24.18 -3.89 13.03
CA VAL A 25 24.71 -2.84 13.94
C VAL A 25 25.16 -1.56 13.20
N PHE A 26 25.24 -1.55 11.86
CA PHE A 26 25.46 -0.32 11.08
C PHE A 26 24.19 0.38 10.59
N LEU A 27 23.00 -0.16 10.87
CA LEU A 27 21.79 0.64 10.81
C LEU A 27 21.59 1.24 12.20
N PRO A 28 21.76 2.57 12.37
CA PRO A 28 21.36 3.15 13.62
C PRO A 28 19.83 3.00 13.68
N LEU A 29 19.33 2.38 14.75
CA LEU A 29 17.96 2.52 15.24
C LEU A 29 17.72 3.96 15.74
N THR A 30 18.09 4.93 14.91
CA THR A 30 17.82 6.37 15.02
C THR A 30 16.98 6.75 13.81
N GLY A 31 15.85 6.07 13.64
CA GLY A 31 14.76 6.46 12.73
C GLY A 31 13.45 6.68 13.48
N CYS A 32 13.41 6.41 14.79
CA CYS A 32 12.40 7.01 15.66
C CYS A 32 12.90 8.42 15.97
N ILE A 33 12.34 9.42 15.28
CA ILE A 33 12.72 10.84 15.33
C ILE A 33 13.99 11.14 14.49
N GLY A 34 13.88 10.98 13.18
CA GLY A 34 14.69 11.73 12.23
C GLY A 34 13.73 12.67 11.49
N ASP A 35 14.04 13.96 11.47
CA ASP A 35 13.19 15.03 10.92
C ASP A 35 12.48 14.60 9.63
N ALA A 36 11.15 14.58 9.70
CA ALA A 36 10.30 14.77 8.55
C ALA A 36 10.73 16.10 7.92
N ASN A 37 11.43 16.02 6.78
CA ASN A 37 11.72 17.15 5.91
C ASN A 37 12.05 16.60 4.52
N SER A 38 11.08 15.88 3.97
CA SER A 38 10.73 15.98 2.55
C SER A 38 9.23 16.23 2.47
N ASP A 39 8.74 17.16 3.31
CA ASP A 39 7.36 17.59 3.25
C ASP A 39 7.18 18.39 1.95
N THR A 40 6.36 17.87 1.04
CA THR A 40 5.63 18.68 0.06
C THR A 40 4.70 19.71 0.73
N ASP A 41 4.58 19.64 2.06
CA ASP A 41 3.97 20.60 2.99
C ASP A 41 4.97 21.45 3.80
N ALA A 42 6.26 21.46 3.43
CA ALA A 42 7.21 22.33 4.10
C ALA A 42 6.85 23.80 3.81
N VAL A 43 6.81 24.62 4.85
CA VAL A 43 6.75 26.07 4.69
C VAL A 43 8.09 26.52 4.11
N GLY A 44 8.08 26.93 2.84
CA GLY A 44 9.26 27.29 2.07
C GLY A 44 9.14 28.64 1.37
N THR A 45 10.19 29.00 0.63
CA THR A 45 10.17 30.13 -0.30
C THR A 45 9.85 29.60 -1.69
N TYR A 46 8.73 30.02 -2.25
CA TYR A 46 8.23 29.55 -3.55
C TYR A 46 8.11 30.68 -4.55
N LEU A 47 8.26 30.38 -5.83
CA LEU A 47 7.97 31.30 -6.93
C LEU A 47 6.82 30.73 -7.76
N VAL A 48 5.85 31.56 -8.14
CA VAL A 48 4.75 31.14 -9.02
C VAL A 48 4.94 31.78 -10.38
N GLU A 49 5.11 30.98 -11.41
CA GLU A 49 4.98 31.43 -12.80
C GLU A 49 3.55 31.15 -13.28
N SER A 50 2.92 32.15 -13.90
CA SER A 50 1.53 32.04 -14.35
C SER A 50 1.35 32.63 -15.75
N THR A 51 0.60 31.93 -16.59
CA THR A 51 0.14 32.39 -17.89
C THR A 51 -1.36 32.60 -17.85
N TRP A 52 -1.82 33.76 -18.32
CA TRP A 52 -3.24 34.12 -18.32
C TRP A 52 -3.83 33.93 -19.72
N THR A 53 -4.93 33.20 -19.78
CA THR A 53 -5.67 32.94 -21.00
C THR A 53 -7.12 33.38 -20.80
N THR A 54 -7.72 33.94 -21.84
CA THR A 54 -9.16 34.25 -21.85
C THR A 54 -9.87 33.25 -22.75
N VAL A 55 -10.95 32.66 -22.24
CA VAL A 55 -11.79 31.72 -22.99
C VAL A 55 -13.15 32.37 -23.19
N GLU A 56 -13.47 32.72 -24.43
CA GLU A 56 -14.74 33.38 -24.77
C GLU A 56 -15.93 32.42 -24.54
N LEU A 57 -16.93 32.89 -23.79
CA LEU A 57 -18.19 32.18 -23.57
C LEU A 57 -19.27 32.64 -24.56
N GLU A 58 -19.40 33.96 -24.71
CA GLU A 58 -20.43 34.57 -25.53
C GLU A 58 -19.97 35.95 -26.02
N SER A 59 -20.28 36.27 -27.26
CA SER A 59 -20.23 37.64 -27.79
C SER A 59 -21.55 37.96 -28.49
N LYS A 60 -22.19 39.06 -28.10
CA LYS A 60 -23.47 39.51 -28.66
C LYS A 60 -23.55 41.04 -28.72
N SER A 61 -24.43 41.53 -29.57
CA SER A 61 -24.81 42.95 -29.62
C SER A 61 -26.33 43.02 -29.42
N ALA A 62 -26.77 43.89 -28.52
CA ALA A 62 -28.17 44.05 -28.15
C ALA A 62 -28.49 45.50 -27.82
N TYR A 63 -29.75 45.87 -28.05
CA TYR A 63 -30.31 47.16 -27.68
C TYR A 63 -30.82 47.11 -26.23
N TYR A 64 -30.47 48.10 -25.43
CA TYR A 64 -30.88 48.24 -24.03
C TYR A 64 -31.69 49.52 -23.88
N ALA A 65 -32.95 49.37 -23.45
CA ALA A 65 -33.85 50.51 -23.25
C ALA A 65 -33.49 51.28 -21.97
N ASP A 66 -33.80 52.58 -21.98
CA ASP A 66 -33.57 53.49 -20.85
C ASP A 66 -34.15 52.97 -19.52
N ASP A 67 -33.33 52.99 -18.47
CA ASP A 67 -33.64 52.60 -17.09
C ASP A 67 -34.17 51.14 -16.90
N GLU A 68 -34.09 50.28 -17.93
CA GLU A 68 -34.54 48.87 -17.85
C GLU A 68 -33.35 47.89 -17.75
N PRO A 69 -33.13 47.23 -16.59
CA PRO A 69 -32.05 46.27 -16.44
C PRO A 69 -32.34 44.96 -17.18
N VAL A 70 -31.40 44.54 -18.01
CA VAL A 70 -31.45 43.26 -18.73
C VAL A 70 -30.45 42.29 -18.11
N SER A 71 -30.96 41.20 -17.52
CA SER A 71 -30.15 40.16 -16.88
C SER A 71 -30.25 38.80 -17.57
N TRP A 72 -29.14 38.06 -17.64
CA TRP A 72 -29.11 36.70 -18.17
C TRP A 72 -28.04 35.83 -17.50
N ASN A 73 -28.11 34.52 -17.76
CA ASN A 73 -27.23 33.51 -17.19
C ASN A 73 -26.36 32.86 -18.27
N LEU A 74 -25.09 32.61 -17.93
CA LEU A 74 -24.15 31.85 -18.77
C LEU A 74 -23.58 30.66 -18.01
N ASP A 75 -23.38 29.53 -18.68
CA ASP A 75 -22.87 28.29 -18.08
C ASP A 75 -21.52 27.92 -18.70
N SER A 76 -20.49 27.72 -17.85
CA SER A 76 -19.14 27.36 -18.33
C SER A 76 -19.04 25.95 -18.91
N SER A 77 -20.00 25.06 -18.67
CA SER A 77 -19.93 23.65 -19.10
C SER A 77 -19.86 23.46 -20.62
N LEU A 78 -20.22 24.50 -21.38
CA LEU A 78 -20.16 24.51 -22.85
C LEU A 78 -18.73 24.63 -23.40
N VAL A 79 -17.77 25.08 -22.59
CA VAL A 79 -16.39 25.35 -23.01
C VAL A 79 -15.34 24.58 -22.20
N ASN A 80 -15.73 23.47 -21.53
CA ASN A 80 -14.83 22.66 -20.70
C ASN A 80 -13.53 22.28 -21.43
N GLN A 81 -13.61 21.87 -22.70
CA GLN A 81 -12.43 21.50 -23.48
C GLN A 81 -11.47 22.69 -23.69
N ALA A 82 -12.00 23.89 -23.92
CA ALA A 82 -11.19 25.10 -24.08
C ALA A 82 -10.61 25.60 -22.74
N ILE A 83 -11.30 25.31 -21.62
CA ILE A 83 -10.79 25.57 -20.27
C ILE A 83 -9.61 24.62 -19.96
N ASP A 84 -9.74 23.34 -20.28
CA ASP A 84 -8.70 22.34 -20.08
C ASP A 84 -7.45 22.67 -20.91
N ASP A 85 -7.64 23.04 -22.19
CA ASP A 85 -6.55 23.47 -23.09
C ASP A 85 -5.85 24.76 -22.60
N ALA A 86 -6.51 25.57 -21.79
CA ALA A 86 -6.03 26.86 -21.26
C ALA A 86 -5.40 26.77 -19.86
N GLY A 87 -5.25 25.57 -19.29
CA GLY A 87 -4.62 25.34 -17.98
C GLY A 87 -5.59 24.92 -16.86
N GLY A 88 -6.88 24.82 -17.14
CA GLY A 88 -7.87 24.20 -16.24
C GLY A 88 -8.33 25.03 -15.03
N ASN A 89 -7.57 26.04 -14.59
CA ASN A 89 -7.91 26.83 -13.40
C ASN A 89 -8.67 28.11 -13.75
N VAL A 90 -9.99 28.07 -13.67
CA VAL A 90 -10.84 29.27 -13.82
C VAL A 90 -10.77 30.12 -12.56
N VAL A 91 -10.37 31.39 -12.71
CA VAL A 91 -10.10 32.30 -11.59
C VAL A 91 -10.90 33.60 -11.63
N GLY A 92 -11.68 33.80 -12.68
CA GLY A 92 -12.46 35.01 -12.89
C GLY A 92 -13.34 34.99 -14.13
N ILE A 93 -14.15 36.03 -14.25
CA ILE A 93 -14.92 36.38 -15.45
C ILE A 93 -14.54 37.79 -15.89
N TYR A 94 -14.33 37.94 -17.19
CA TYR A 94 -14.02 39.18 -17.88
C TYR A 94 -15.19 39.57 -18.76
N PHE A 95 -15.88 40.63 -18.36
CA PHE A 95 -17.07 41.11 -19.06
C PHE A 95 -16.76 42.46 -19.70
N GLU A 96 -16.66 42.48 -21.03
CA GLU A 96 -16.31 43.67 -21.82
C GLU A 96 -17.54 44.21 -22.55
N LEU A 97 -17.70 45.54 -22.50
CA LEU A 97 -18.79 46.27 -23.11
C LEU A 97 -18.21 47.38 -24.00
N ALA A 98 -18.67 47.46 -25.24
CA ALA A 98 -18.29 48.48 -26.19
C ALA A 98 -19.54 49.13 -26.81
N TYR A 99 -19.50 50.45 -26.94
CA TYR A 99 -20.63 51.28 -27.38
C TYR A 99 -20.06 52.41 -28.25
N SER A 100 -20.63 52.55 -29.45
CA SER A 100 -19.86 53.08 -30.58
C SER A 100 -20.13 54.55 -30.92
N GLN A 101 -21.35 55.04 -30.72
CA GLN A 101 -21.76 56.42 -31.00
C GLN A 101 -22.98 56.79 -30.15
N GLU A 102 -23.04 58.03 -29.67
CA GLU A 102 -24.27 58.64 -29.16
C GLU A 102 -25.35 58.70 -30.25
N ASP A 103 -26.58 58.29 -29.95
CA ASP A 103 -27.67 58.23 -30.92
C ASP A 103 -28.90 59.10 -30.57
N GLU A 104 -28.68 60.21 -29.86
CA GLU A 104 -29.72 61.20 -29.57
C GLU A 104 -30.44 61.72 -30.84
N THR A 105 -31.78 61.73 -30.80
CA THR A 105 -32.63 62.24 -31.88
C THR A 105 -33.18 63.63 -31.55
N ALA A 106 -32.78 64.65 -32.33
CA ALA A 106 -33.27 66.02 -32.13
C ALA A 106 -34.78 66.16 -32.39
N ASN A 107 -35.53 66.65 -31.40
CA ASN A 107 -36.99 66.74 -31.44
C ASN A 107 -37.51 68.09 -30.93
N GLY A 108 -38.20 68.82 -31.83
CA GLY A 108 -38.87 70.09 -31.52
C GLY A 108 -37.98 71.33 -31.65
N GLY A 109 -38.58 72.45 -32.08
CA GLY A 109 -37.92 73.77 -32.08
C GLY A 109 -36.90 74.03 -33.19
N LEU A 110 -36.00 75.00 -32.94
CA LEU A 110 -35.08 75.62 -33.92
C LEU A 110 -33.67 75.00 -33.77
N CYS A 111 -33.56 73.67 -33.77
CA CYS A 111 -32.27 72.96 -33.64
C CYS A 111 -31.34 73.33 -34.81
N THR A 112 -30.16 73.84 -34.49
CA THR A 112 -29.23 74.42 -35.49
C THR A 112 -28.16 73.44 -35.96
N GLY A 113 -28.07 72.27 -35.32
CA GLY A 113 -27.06 71.25 -35.59
C GLY A 113 -25.70 71.60 -34.97
N GLY A 114 -25.69 72.47 -33.96
CA GLY A 114 -24.52 72.88 -33.19
C GLY A 114 -24.64 72.55 -31.69
N GLU A 115 -25.70 71.84 -31.33
CA GLU A 115 -25.95 71.27 -30.01
C GLU A 115 -25.21 69.91 -29.91
N ASP A 116 -24.39 69.73 -28.89
CA ASP A 116 -23.64 68.47 -28.65
C ASP A 116 -24.53 67.48 -27.89
N ASN A 117 -24.50 66.20 -28.29
CA ASN A 117 -25.15 65.12 -27.56
C ASN A 117 -24.52 64.93 -26.16
N VAL A 118 -25.32 64.45 -25.21
CA VAL A 118 -24.95 64.10 -23.85
C VAL A 118 -24.66 62.60 -23.80
N PRO A 119 -23.49 62.18 -23.27
CA PRO A 119 -23.21 60.77 -23.06
C PRO A 119 -24.16 60.09 -22.07
N ASP A 120 -24.56 58.89 -22.43
CA ASP A 120 -25.25 57.90 -21.60
C ASP A 120 -24.31 57.25 -20.60
N ILE A 121 -24.89 56.70 -19.54
CA ILE A 121 -24.15 55.87 -18.59
C ILE A 121 -24.58 54.42 -18.77
N ILE A 122 -23.60 53.56 -19.03
CA ILE A 122 -23.78 52.11 -19.16
C ILE A 122 -23.18 51.46 -17.91
N ASP A 123 -24.04 50.87 -17.08
CA ASP A 123 -23.63 50.10 -15.90
C ASP A 123 -23.74 48.60 -16.17
N ALA A 124 -22.68 47.86 -15.85
CA ALA A 124 -22.61 46.42 -15.99
C ALA A 124 -22.33 45.74 -14.65
N THR A 125 -22.97 44.61 -14.38
CA THR A 125 -22.75 43.80 -13.18
C THR A 125 -22.49 42.35 -13.56
N ALA A 126 -21.44 41.75 -12.99
CA ALA A 126 -21.15 40.33 -13.06
C ALA A 126 -21.19 39.72 -11.66
N ALA A 127 -21.87 38.58 -11.51
CA ALA A 127 -22.01 37.87 -10.26
C ALA A 127 -21.84 36.36 -10.40
N LYS A 128 -21.28 35.75 -9.35
CA LYS A 128 -21.14 34.31 -9.16
C LYS A 128 -21.31 34.03 -7.68
N ALA A 129 -22.36 33.32 -7.27
CA ALA A 129 -22.65 33.06 -5.86
C ALA A 129 -22.59 34.35 -5.01
N ASP A 130 -21.68 34.44 -4.04
CA ASP A 130 -21.51 35.61 -3.16
C ASP A 130 -20.59 36.70 -3.75
N TRP A 131 -19.93 36.45 -4.88
CA TRP A 131 -19.07 37.42 -5.55
C TRP A 131 -19.87 38.26 -6.53
N THR A 132 -19.73 39.58 -6.44
CA THR A 132 -20.39 40.53 -7.34
C THR A 132 -19.47 41.73 -7.57
N LEU A 133 -19.33 42.14 -8.82
CA LEU A 133 -18.62 43.35 -9.20
C LEU A 133 -19.46 44.11 -10.24
N SER A 134 -19.52 45.43 -10.08
CA SER A 134 -20.16 46.33 -11.02
C SER A 134 -19.16 47.35 -11.57
N GLY A 135 -19.32 47.71 -12.84
CA GLY A 135 -18.56 48.75 -13.53
C GLY A 135 -19.49 49.69 -14.29
N SER A 136 -18.99 50.87 -14.63
CA SER A 136 -19.73 51.94 -15.29
C SER A 136 -18.86 52.59 -16.35
N GLY A 137 -19.44 53.02 -17.46
CA GLY A 137 -18.75 53.81 -18.48
C GLY A 137 -19.70 54.68 -19.29
N GLU A 138 -19.13 55.62 -20.04
CA GLU A 138 -19.87 56.60 -20.86
C GLU A 138 -19.57 56.38 -22.34
N ASN A 139 -20.59 56.43 -23.20
CA ASN A 139 -20.44 56.43 -24.66
C ASN A 139 -19.86 57.76 -25.18
N PRO A 140 -19.30 57.76 -26.41
CA PRO A 140 -18.75 56.60 -27.10
C PRO A 140 -17.49 56.07 -26.38
N GLY A 141 -17.36 54.75 -26.22
CA GLY A 141 -16.26 54.18 -25.45
C GLY A 141 -16.39 52.67 -25.23
N SER A 142 -15.64 52.19 -24.24
CA SER A 142 -15.76 50.83 -23.73
C SER A 142 -15.36 50.77 -22.27
N HIS A 143 -15.88 49.79 -21.55
CA HIS A 143 -15.44 49.46 -20.20
C HIS A 143 -15.49 47.95 -19.97
N ASN A 144 -14.86 47.50 -18.88
CA ASN A 144 -14.84 46.11 -18.50
C ASN A 144 -15.17 45.91 -17.00
N VAL A 145 -15.75 44.76 -16.69
CA VAL A 145 -15.96 44.27 -15.34
C VAL A 145 -15.14 42.99 -15.20
N ASN A 146 -13.99 43.10 -14.55
CA ASN A 146 -13.07 41.99 -14.31
C ASN A 146 -13.24 41.45 -12.89
N LEU A 147 -14.13 40.48 -12.72
CA LEU A 147 -14.38 39.85 -11.43
C LEU A 147 -13.47 38.62 -11.29
N THR A 148 -12.44 38.74 -10.45
CA THR A 148 -11.55 37.64 -10.06
C THR A 148 -11.69 37.34 -8.57
N TRP A 149 -11.48 36.08 -8.17
CA TRP A 149 -11.66 35.62 -6.79
C TRP A 149 -10.43 34.92 -6.18
N HIS A 150 -9.28 34.98 -6.84
CA HIS A 150 -8.01 34.41 -6.35
C HIS A 150 -7.16 35.45 -5.61
N ASN A 151 -6.16 34.98 -4.87
CA ASN A 151 -5.23 35.86 -4.16
C ASN A 151 -4.13 36.39 -5.09
N HIS A 152 -4.29 37.62 -5.58
CA HIS A 152 -3.35 38.23 -6.53
C HIS A 152 -1.94 38.41 -5.98
N SER A 153 -1.75 38.50 -4.65
CA SER A 153 -0.42 38.72 -4.07
C SER A 153 0.52 37.54 -4.27
N LEU A 154 -0.02 36.34 -4.50
CA LEU A 154 0.74 35.12 -4.73
C LEU A 154 1.34 35.04 -6.14
N LEU A 155 0.92 35.91 -7.06
CA LEU A 155 1.44 35.98 -8.43
C LEU A 155 2.54 37.04 -8.57
N SER A 156 2.91 37.72 -7.48
CA SER A 156 3.85 38.84 -7.49
C SER A 156 5.03 38.60 -6.54
N GLY A 157 6.08 37.94 -7.04
CA GLY A 157 7.34 37.75 -6.34
C GLY A 157 7.41 36.47 -5.48
N PRO A 158 8.50 36.30 -4.70
CA PRO A 158 8.70 35.12 -3.86
C PRO A 158 7.72 35.08 -2.69
N ILE A 159 7.14 33.92 -2.46
CA ILE A 159 6.14 33.64 -1.43
C ILE A 159 6.84 32.92 -0.28
N GLU A 160 6.83 33.53 0.90
CA GLU A 160 7.41 32.94 2.12
C GLU A 160 6.28 32.57 3.10
N GLY A 161 6.44 31.50 3.86
CA GLY A 161 5.55 31.22 4.99
C GLY A 161 4.31 30.38 4.65
N LEU A 162 4.16 29.92 3.41
CA LEU A 162 3.05 29.07 2.94
C LEU A 162 3.56 27.72 2.45
N THR A 163 2.72 26.68 2.53
CA THR A 163 2.99 25.37 1.92
C THR A 163 2.56 25.36 0.45
N LYS A 164 3.04 24.40 -0.35
CA LYS A 164 2.63 24.26 -1.75
C LYS A 164 1.11 24.11 -1.89
N ALA A 165 0.48 23.23 -1.12
CA ALA A 165 -0.97 23.06 -1.09
C ALA A 165 -1.69 24.35 -0.61
N GLY A 166 -1.08 25.09 0.31
CA GLY A 166 -1.57 26.39 0.76
C GLY A 166 -1.55 27.47 -0.34
N ILE A 167 -0.61 27.40 -1.28
CA ILE A 167 -0.53 28.28 -2.45
C ILE A 167 -1.56 27.84 -3.50
N GLU A 168 -1.62 26.53 -3.82
CA GLU A 168 -2.57 25.98 -4.79
C GLU A 168 -4.03 26.26 -4.40
N SER A 169 -4.40 26.06 -3.14
CA SER A 169 -5.77 26.33 -2.66
C SER A 169 -6.20 27.80 -2.73
N GLN A 170 -5.25 28.73 -2.83
CA GLN A 170 -5.52 30.18 -2.95
C GLN A 170 -5.52 30.67 -4.41
N LEU A 171 -5.01 29.86 -5.33
CA LEU A 171 -4.97 30.16 -6.77
C LEU A 171 -6.00 29.33 -7.57
N ALA A 172 -6.21 28.07 -7.21
CA ALA A 172 -7.12 27.14 -7.86
C ALA A 172 -8.39 26.91 -7.01
N PHE A 173 -9.54 27.39 -7.49
CA PHE A 173 -10.83 27.27 -6.81
C PHE A 173 -11.62 25.99 -7.19
N GLY A 174 -11.02 25.14 -8.04
CA GLY A 174 -11.57 23.85 -8.47
C GLY A 174 -12.95 23.94 -9.11
N GLN A 175 -13.81 22.95 -8.82
CA GLN A 175 -15.17 22.84 -9.37
C GLN A 175 -16.10 24.01 -8.98
N THR A 176 -15.77 24.76 -7.92
CA THR A 176 -16.55 25.92 -7.46
C THR A 176 -16.53 27.08 -8.46
N ALA A 177 -15.47 27.17 -9.25
CA ALA A 177 -15.33 28.19 -10.28
C ALA A 177 -16.21 27.93 -11.50
N LEU A 178 -16.63 26.67 -11.73
CA LEU A 178 -17.44 26.25 -12.88
C LEU A 178 -18.95 26.39 -12.61
N GLY A 179 -19.75 26.31 -13.66
CA GLY A 179 -21.21 26.38 -13.63
C GLY A 179 -21.75 27.74 -14.06
N THR A 180 -22.87 28.17 -13.48
CA THR A 180 -23.62 29.33 -13.94
C THR A 180 -23.09 30.67 -13.38
N TYR A 181 -23.06 31.72 -14.21
CA TYR A 181 -22.78 33.12 -13.87
C TYR A 181 -24.01 33.98 -14.17
N ASP A 182 -24.21 35.03 -13.37
CA ASP A 182 -25.30 36.00 -13.50
C ASP A 182 -24.73 37.34 -14.01
N LEU A 183 -25.26 37.84 -15.13
CA LEU A 183 -24.84 39.11 -15.74
C LEU A 183 -26.03 40.06 -15.85
N SER A 184 -25.79 41.36 -15.69
CA SER A 184 -26.79 42.41 -15.86
C SER A 184 -26.17 43.65 -16.49
N VAL A 185 -26.92 44.31 -17.38
CA VAL A 185 -26.58 45.62 -17.96
C VAL A 185 -27.78 46.55 -17.82
N ILE A 186 -27.53 47.81 -17.49
CA ILE A 186 -28.52 48.88 -17.45
C ILE A 186 -27.93 50.13 -18.11
N VAL A 187 -28.76 50.86 -18.86
CA VAL A 187 -28.40 52.09 -19.55
C VAL A 187 -29.24 53.23 -18.97
N ASP A 188 -28.58 54.30 -18.54
CA ASP A 188 -29.18 55.60 -18.20
C ASP A 188 -29.00 56.50 -19.43
N ALA A 189 -30.05 56.56 -20.25
CA ALA A 189 -30.08 57.24 -21.53
C ALA A 189 -30.33 58.74 -21.31
N ARG A 190 -29.42 59.59 -21.78
CA ARG A 190 -29.42 61.02 -21.49
C ARG A 190 -29.59 61.80 -22.76
N ALA A 191 -30.35 62.87 -22.67
CA ALA A 191 -30.62 63.73 -23.81
C ALA A 191 -30.32 65.19 -23.51
N PHE A 192 -29.85 65.92 -24.53
CA PHE A 192 -29.71 67.37 -24.46
C PHE A 192 -31.05 68.08 -24.21
N GLU A 193 -31.14 68.90 -23.14
CA GLU A 193 -32.29 69.79 -22.88
C GLU A 193 -31.91 71.28 -22.96
N GLY A 194 -32.47 71.99 -23.95
CA GLY A 194 -32.27 73.43 -24.15
C GLY A 194 -33.57 74.25 -24.22
N PRO A 195 -33.50 75.60 -24.09
CA PRO A 195 -34.68 76.47 -24.12
C PRO A 195 -35.43 76.51 -25.46
N PHE A 196 -34.79 76.10 -26.56
CA PHE A 196 -35.32 76.18 -27.93
C PHE A 196 -35.13 74.91 -28.77
N CYS A 197 -34.46 73.89 -28.24
CA CYS A 197 -34.21 72.58 -28.86
C CYS A 197 -34.05 71.55 -27.73
N SER A 198 -34.62 70.37 -27.89
CA SER A 198 -34.48 69.21 -27.01
C SER A 198 -34.21 67.99 -27.87
N HIS A 199 -33.39 67.07 -27.38
CA HIS A 199 -33.22 65.77 -28.01
C HIS A 199 -34.04 64.71 -27.25
N THR A 200 -34.25 63.57 -27.86
CA THR A 200 -34.82 62.39 -27.22
C THR A 200 -33.87 61.23 -27.44
N ASP A 201 -33.71 60.44 -26.40
CA ASP A 201 -32.99 59.19 -26.41
C ASP A 201 -33.86 58.13 -25.73
N GLU A 202 -33.84 56.91 -26.25
CA GLU A 202 -34.61 55.77 -25.77
C GLU A 202 -33.72 54.61 -25.28
N GLY A 203 -32.39 54.72 -25.38
CA GLY A 203 -31.42 53.70 -24.96
C GLY A 203 -30.34 53.42 -26.02
N GLU A 204 -29.37 52.54 -25.69
CA GLU A 204 -28.12 52.36 -26.45
C GLU A 204 -27.92 50.92 -26.98
N ASP A 205 -27.27 50.79 -28.15
CA ASP A 205 -26.78 49.51 -28.69
C ASP A 205 -25.41 49.15 -28.09
N VAL A 206 -25.39 48.16 -27.19
CA VAL A 206 -24.15 47.73 -26.52
C VAL A 206 -23.67 46.39 -27.09
N GLN A 207 -22.41 46.35 -27.52
CA GLN A 207 -21.70 45.12 -27.83
C GLN A 207 -21.07 44.54 -26.56
N THR A 208 -21.49 43.34 -26.18
CA THR A 208 -21.04 42.64 -24.98
C THR A 208 -20.25 41.38 -25.33
N THR A 209 -19.06 41.24 -24.76
CA THR A 209 -18.24 40.02 -24.86
C THR A 209 -17.92 39.52 -23.46
N VAL A 210 -18.20 38.24 -23.21
CA VAL A 210 -17.99 37.59 -21.91
C VAL A 210 -16.98 36.48 -22.09
N SER A 211 -15.89 36.55 -21.32
CA SER A 211 -14.82 35.57 -21.34
C SER A 211 -14.49 35.11 -19.93
N LEU A 212 -14.06 33.86 -19.78
CA LEU A 212 -13.50 33.34 -18.54
C LEU A 212 -12.00 33.66 -18.48
N HIS A 213 -11.53 34.06 -17.30
CA HIS A 213 -10.10 34.11 -17.02
C HIS A 213 -9.65 32.74 -16.51
N VAL A 214 -8.75 32.12 -17.27
CA VAL A 214 -8.09 30.86 -16.93
C VAL A 214 -6.61 31.16 -16.68
N ILE A 215 -6.09 30.65 -15.58
CA ILE A 215 -4.66 30.68 -15.29
C ILE A 215 -4.08 29.28 -15.45
N ASP A 216 -3.00 29.18 -16.19
CA ASP A 216 -2.06 28.07 -16.11
C ASP A 216 -0.90 28.51 -15.21
N PHE A 217 -0.64 27.82 -14.11
CA PHE A 217 0.42 28.21 -13.17
C PHE A 217 1.29 27.03 -12.75
N SER A 218 2.56 27.32 -12.52
CA SER A 218 3.57 26.36 -12.05
C SER A 218 4.25 26.92 -10.81
N ILE A 219 4.39 26.09 -9.78
CA ILE A 219 5.07 26.44 -8.52
C ILE A 219 6.52 25.96 -8.61
N LEU A 220 7.45 26.90 -8.56
CA LEU A 220 8.89 26.71 -8.66
C LEU A 220 9.56 26.87 -7.29
N GLY A 221 10.74 26.26 -7.12
CA GLY A 221 11.59 26.42 -5.93
C GLY A 221 12.26 27.80 -5.87
N GLU A 222 12.96 28.09 -4.77
CA GLU A 222 13.71 29.35 -4.57
C GLU A 222 14.78 29.58 -5.66
N ASP A 223 15.28 28.52 -6.28
CA ASP A 223 16.25 28.52 -7.37
C ASP A 223 15.63 28.78 -8.75
N GLY A 224 14.29 28.89 -8.85
CA GLY A 224 13.59 29.07 -10.12
C GLY A 224 13.56 27.82 -11.00
N GLU A 225 13.98 26.67 -10.46
CA GLU A 225 13.77 25.38 -11.11
C GLU A 225 12.39 24.82 -10.75
N ALA A 226 11.81 24.04 -11.67
CA ALA A 226 10.59 23.30 -11.39
C ALA A 226 10.85 22.42 -10.17
N ILE A 227 10.02 22.54 -9.14
CA ILE A 227 10.00 21.58 -8.04
C ILE A 227 9.68 20.25 -8.70
N SER A 228 10.67 19.37 -8.80
CA SER A 228 10.50 18.07 -9.43
C SER A 228 9.35 17.36 -8.72
N SER A 229 8.22 17.25 -9.42
CA SER A 229 7.03 16.53 -8.96
C SER A 229 7.20 15.02 -9.07
N LEU A 230 8.43 14.53 -9.19
CA LEU A 230 8.71 13.11 -9.25
C LEU A 230 8.50 12.57 -7.85
N ALA A 231 7.77 11.46 -7.73
CA ALA A 231 7.54 10.81 -6.43
C ALA A 231 8.84 10.25 -5.80
N VAL A 232 9.94 10.37 -6.53
CA VAL A 232 11.24 9.76 -6.34
C VAL A 232 12.31 10.73 -6.88
N GLY A 233 13.53 10.67 -6.33
CA GLY A 233 14.65 11.51 -6.71
C GLY A 233 15.19 11.26 -8.11
N ASP A 234 16.15 12.07 -8.53
CA ASP A 234 16.70 12.14 -9.89
C ASP A 234 18.05 11.40 -10.06
N GLY A 235 18.62 10.87 -8.97
CA GLY A 235 19.91 10.21 -9.00
C GLY A 235 19.89 8.92 -9.82
N ALA A 236 20.65 8.88 -10.92
CA ALA A 236 20.76 7.69 -11.76
C ALA A 236 22.11 6.96 -11.56
N ILE A 237 22.06 5.69 -11.17
CA ILE A 237 23.21 4.79 -11.18
C ILE A 237 23.11 3.89 -12.41
N GLY A 238 24.04 4.05 -13.35
CA GLY A 238 24.08 3.23 -14.56
C GLY A 238 24.17 1.73 -14.27
N VAL A 239 23.37 0.93 -14.99
CA VAL A 239 23.31 -0.53 -14.87
C VAL A 239 24.68 -1.21 -15.00
N GLY A 240 25.64 -0.56 -15.66
CA GLY A 240 27.02 -1.03 -15.81
C GLY A 240 27.74 -1.34 -14.49
N ILE A 241 27.36 -0.71 -13.38
CA ILE A 241 27.92 -1.01 -12.04
C ILE A 241 27.38 -2.34 -11.50
N PHE A 242 26.14 -2.69 -11.84
CA PHE A 242 25.47 -3.90 -11.37
C PHE A 242 25.74 -5.12 -12.26
N LEU A 243 25.98 -4.92 -13.57
CA LEU A 243 26.20 -6.03 -14.53
C LEU A 243 27.28 -7.05 -14.10
N PRO A 244 28.47 -6.64 -13.61
CA PRO A 244 29.47 -7.60 -13.15
C PRO A 244 28.97 -8.49 -12.01
N TRP A 245 28.12 -7.95 -11.13
CA TRP A 245 27.52 -8.71 -10.04
C TRP A 245 26.57 -9.79 -10.56
N PHE A 246 25.64 -9.43 -11.45
CA PHE A 246 24.67 -10.37 -12.00
C PHE A 246 25.32 -11.43 -12.89
N VAL A 247 26.28 -11.05 -13.74
CA VAL A 247 27.06 -12.02 -14.51
C VAL A 247 27.83 -12.95 -13.58
N GLY A 248 28.45 -12.40 -12.53
CA GLY A 248 29.10 -13.17 -11.47
C GLY A 248 28.15 -14.16 -10.80
N MET A 249 26.93 -13.74 -10.47
CA MET A 249 25.91 -14.59 -9.85
C MET A 249 25.42 -15.70 -10.76
N VAL A 250 25.18 -15.43 -12.05
CA VAL A 250 24.79 -16.47 -13.02
C VAL A 250 25.89 -17.54 -13.14
N VAL A 251 27.15 -17.11 -13.28
CA VAL A 251 28.28 -18.03 -13.34
C VAL A 251 28.44 -18.79 -12.03
N PHE A 252 28.28 -18.11 -10.89
CA PHE A 252 28.40 -18.69 -9.56
C PHE A 252 27.35 -19.77 -9.30
N VAL A 253 26.07 -19.47 -9.52
CA VAL A 253 24.96 -20.42 -9.35
C VAL A 253 25.13 -21.59 -10.33
N GLY A 254 25.50 -21.33 -11.58
CA GLY A 254 25.80 -22.37 -12.57
C GLY A 254 26.96 -23.29 -12.14
N TYR A 255 28.04 -22.72 -11.60
CA TYR A 255 29.17 -23.48 -11.08
C TYR A 255 28.78 -24.32 -9.86
N VAL A 256 28.06 -23.73 -8.90
CA VAL A 256 27.61 -24.40 -7.67
C VAL A 256 26.71 -25.59 -8.02
N ALA A 257 25.73 -25.38 -8.91
CA ALA A 257 24.78 -26.40 -9.31
C ALA A 257 25.41 -27.56 -10.09
N THR A 258 26.45 -27.30 -10.88
CA THR A 258 27.07 -28.33 -11.75
C THR A 258 28.27 -29.03 -11.10
N ARG A 259 29.09 -28.33 -10.32
CA ARG A 259 30.40 -28.84 -9.83
C ARG A 259 30.46 -29.07 -8.32
N GLN A 260 29.56 -28.48 -7.54
CA GLN A 260 29.61 -28.51 -6.07
C GLN A 260 28.27 -28.95 -5.46
N ARG A 261 27.47 -29.71 -6.23
CA ARG A 261 26.11 -30.12 -5.86
C ARG A 261 26.05 -30.80 -4.48
N ASN A 262 26.89 -31.82 -4.28
CA ASN A 262 26.96 -32.57 -3.02
C ASN A 262 27.53 -31.73 -1.88
N ARG A 263 28.51 -30.85 -2.15
CA ARG A 263 29.13 -29.98 -1.11
C ARG A 263 28.13 -29.00 -0.51
N PHE A 264 27.12 -28.59 -1.29
CA PHE A 264 26.11 -27.63 -0.87
C PHE A 264 24.73 -28.25 -0.64
N HIS A 265 24.64 -29.59 -0.53
CA HIS A 265 23.38 -30.30 -0.25
C HIS A 265 22.25 -29.93 -1.24
N LEU A 266 22.57 -29.97 -2.53
CA LEU A 266 21.63 -29.65 -3.63
C LEU A 266 21.06 -30.90 -4.30
N ASP A 267 21.10 -32.03 -3.60
CA ASP A 267 20.72 -33.32 -4.15
C ASP A 267 19.22 -33.43 -4.35
N ILE A 268 18.83 -34.27 -5.32
CA ILE A 268 17.44 -34.55 -5.65
C ILE A 268 16.95 -35.58 -4.65
N ASN A 269 16.02 -35.22 -3.78
CA ASN A 269 15.28 -36.20 -3.00
C ASN A 269 14.27 -36.88 -3.94
N PHE A 270 14.57 -38.13 -4.32
CA PHE A 270 13.61 -39.02 -4.97
C PHE A 270 12.77 -39.81 -3.95
N ASP A 271 12.95 -39.56 -2.66
CA ASP A 271 12.13 -40.20 -1.64
C ASP A 271 10.71 -39.64 -1.76
N GLU A 272 9.84 -40.44 -2.36
CA GLU A 272 8.40 -40.29 -2.23
C GLU A 272 8.10 -40.30 -0.73
N PRO A 273 7.49 -39.26 -0.15
CA PRO A 273 6.82 -39.48 1.11
C PRO A 273 5.79 -40.56 0.85
N GLU A 274 5.87 -41.66 1.61
CA GLU A 274 4.80 -42.66 1.63
C GLU A 274 3.49 -41.89 1.80
N GLU A 275 2.60 -41.99 0.80
CA GLU A 275 1.19 -41.61 0.96
C GLU A 275 0.68 -42.46 2.13
N THR A 276 0.75 -41.90 3.33
CA THR A 276 0.24 -42.56 4.52
C THR A 276 -1.26 -42.61 4.35
N ALA A 277 -1.71 -43.85 4.14
CA ALA A 277 -3.06 -44.29 3.87
C ALA A 277 -4.14 -43.37 4.47
N GLU A 278 -5.09 -42.97 3.63
CA GLU A 278 -6.30 -42.24 3.98
C GLU A 278 -7.00 -42.89 5.18
N GLY A 279 -6.78 -42.33 6.37
CA GLY A 279 -7.58 -42.61 7.54
C GLY A 279 -8.94 -41.96 7.37
N ILE A 280 -9.98 -42.76 7.19
CA ILE A 280 -11.37 -42.31 7.05
C ILE A 280 -11.79 -41.60 8.36
N SER A 281 -11.61 -40.28 8.46
CA SER A 281 -12.29 -39.46 9.46
C SER A 281 -13.78 -39.49 9.14
N SER A 282 -14.58 -40.02 10.06
CA SER A 282 -16.04 -40.04 9.94
C SER A 282 -16.58 -38.60 9.83
N SER A 283 -17.24 -38.29 8.72
CA SER A 283 -17.78 -36.97 8.37
C SER A 283 -18.86 -36.41 9.32
N ASP A 284 -19.25 -37.14 10.38
CA ASP A 284 -20.49 -36.88 11.15
C ASP A 284 -20.26 -36.40 12.60
N GLY A 285 -19.06 -35.95 12.96
CA GLY A 285 -18.78 -35.37 14.28
C GLY A 285 -19.27 -33.92 14.46
N ASP A 286 -19.77 -33.57 15.65
CA ASP A 286 -20.23 -32.22 16.02
C ASP A 286 -19.09 -31.29 16.52
N THR A 287 -17.87 -31.81 16.66
CA THR A 287 -16.69 -31.08 17.20
C THR A 287 -15.53 -31.05 16.22
N LEU A 288 -14.57 -30.15 16.44
CA LEU A 288 -13.36 -30.10 15.62
C LEU A 288 -12.50 -31.36 15.74
N VAL A 289 -12.39 -31.96 16.92
CA VAL A 289 -11.61 -33.20 17.07
C VAL A 289 -12.25 -34.36 16.27
N ASP A 290 -13.58 -34.41 16.24
CA ASP A 290 -14.31 -35.53 15.63
C ASP A 290 -14.42 -35.43 14.09
N SER A 291 -14.56 -34.22 13.54
CA SER A 291 -14.91 -34.02 12.13
C SER A 291 -13.84 -33.29 11.32
N TYR A 292 -13.25 -33.99 10.34
CA TYR A 292 -12.33 -33.40 9.37
C TYR A 292 -12.92 -32.20 8.63
N ARG A 293 -14.19 -32.30 8.23
CA ARG A 293 -14.87 -31.21 7.50
C ARG A 293 -15.00 -29.97 8.37
N ALA A 294 -15.32 -30.15 9.66
CA ALA A 294 -15.40 -29.04 10.61
C ALA A 294 -14.03 -28.38 10.82
N ARG A 295 -12.94 -29.16 10.96
CA ARG A 295 -11.56 -28.65 11.03
C ARG A 295 -11.21 -27.79 9.82
N VAL A 296 -11.35 -28.36 8.63
CA VAL A 296 -10.95 -27.69 7.39
C VAL A 296 -11.75 -26.42 7.16
N ILE A 297 -13.08 -26.46 7.28
CA ILE A 297 -13.94 -25.30 7.06
C ILE A 297 -13.62 -24.20 8.07
N THR A 298 -13.46 -24.54 9.34
CA THR A 298 -13.17 -23.57 10.40
C THR A 298 -11.83 -22.89 10.19
N LEU A 299 -10.75 -23.68 10.07
CA LEU A 299 -9.40 -23.14 9.90
C LEU A 299 -9.30 -22.30 8.63
N SER A 300 -9.93 -22.75 7.54
CA SER A 300 -10.00 -21.99 6.29
C SER A 300 -10.73 -20.67 6.46
N ALA A 301 -11.91 -20.66 7.09
CA ALA A 301 -12.69 -19.45 7.33
C ALA A 301 -11.93 -18.44 8.20
N LEU A 302 -11.26 -18.90 9.25
CA LEU A 302 -10.41 -18.05 10.10
C LEU A 302 -9.22 -17.47 9.32
N TYR A 303 -8.61 -18.24 8.42
CA TYR A 303 -7.54 -17.74 7.55
C TYR A 303 -8.05 -16.74 6.49
N VAL A 304 -9.29 -16.89 5.98
CA VAL A 304 -9.94 -15.84 5.18
C VAL A 304 -10.06 -14.54 6.00
N ALA A 305 -10.49 -14.63 7.26
CA ALA A 305 -10.59 -13.46 8.15
C ALA A 305 -9.26 -12.75 8.37
N GLN A 306 -8.15 -13.47 8.37
CA GLN A 306 -6.80 -12.88 8.46
C GLN A 306 -6.32 -12.30 7.11
N GLY A 307 -6.76 -12.88 6.00
CA GLY A 307 -6.41 -12.44 4.65
C GLY A 307 -7.01 -11.09 4.28
N VAL A 308 -8.29 -10.86 4.61
CA VAL A 308 -9.01 -9.60 4.35
C VAL A 308 -8.25 -8.36 4.86
N PRO A 309 -7.87 -8.27 6.14
CA PRO A 309 -7.16 -7.12 6.66
C PRO A 309 -5.76 -6.98 6.07
N TRP A 310 -5.06 -8.09 5.79
CA TRP A 310 -3.76 -8.07 5.16
C TRP A 310 -3.82 -7.50 3.74
N GLY A 311 -4.75 -7.96 2.90
CA GLY A 311 -4.91 -7.45 1.54
C GLY A 311 -5.39 -5.99 1.52
N PHE A 312 -6.27 -5.63 2.44
CA PHE A 312 -6.75 -4.26 2.57
C PHE A 312 -5.63 -3.27 2.89
N ILE A 313 -4.73 -3.61 3.82
CA ILE A 313 -3.63 -2.70 4.19
C ILE A 313 -2.54 -2.69 3.13
N THR A 314 -2.10 -3.86 2.67
CA THR A 314 -0.93 -3.97 1.77
C THR A 314 -1.22 -3.59 0.32
N VAL A 315 -2.49 -3.54 -0.07
CA VAL A 315 -2.92 -3.18 -1.42
C VAL A 315 -3.82 -1.95 -1.35
N THR A 316 -5.06 -2.11 -0.88
CA THR A 316 -6.09 -1.06 -1.00
C THR A 316 -5.68 0.26 -0.35
N MET A 317 -5.21 0.23 0.90
CA MET A 317 -4.88 1.45 1.64
C MET A 317 -3.64 2.15 1.09
N VAL A 318 -2.62 1.38 0.75
CA VAL A 318 -1.39 1.90 0.15
C VAL A 318 -1.70 2.54 -1.21
N THR A 319 -2.50 1.89 -2.04
CA THR A 319 -2.91 2.43 -3.34
C THR A 319 -3.79 3.66 -3.19
N PHE A 320 -4.71 3.66 -2.23
CA PHE A 320 -5.55 4.82 -1.93
C PHE A 320 -4.70 6.03 -1.51
N LEU A 321 -3.80 5.87 -0.55
CA LEU A 321 -2.92 6.96 -0.11
C LEU A 321 -2.00 7.44 -1.23
N ALA A 322 -1.44 6.53 -2.03
CA ALA A 322 -0.63 6.91 -3.18
C ALA A 322 -1.41 7.76 -4.18
N ALA A 323 -2.69 7.47 -4.38
CA ALA A 323 -3.55 8.24 -5.27
C ALA A 323 -3.94 9.61 -4.71
N GLU A 324 -4.03 9.73 -3.38
CA GLU A 324 -4.23 11.01 -2.67
C GLU A 324 -2.91 11.83 -2.58
N GLY A 325 -1.82 11.37 -3.23
CA GLY A 325 -0.55 12.10 -3.29
C GLY A 325 0.43 11.80 -2.16
N ALA A 326 0.20 10.75 -1.36
CA ALA A 326 1.15 10.34 -0.32
C ALA A 326 2.49 9.90 -0.91
N ASP A 327 3.58 10.19 -0.20
CA ASP A 327 4.94 9.88 -0.63
C ASP A 327 5.40 8.46 -0.23
N ALA A 328 6.63 8.09 -0.62
CA ALA A 328 7.19 6.79 -0.26
C ALA A 328 7.33 6.57 1.26
N GLY A 329 7.50 7.65 2.03
CA GLY A 329 7.64 7.63 3.49
C GLY A 329 6.33 7.29 4.19
N ASP A 330 5.24 7.93 3.79
CA ASP A 330 3.89 7.68 4.30
C ASP A 330 3.44 6.24 4.02
N LEU A 331 3.65 5.76 2.78
CA LEU A 331 3.32 4.39 2.40
C LEU A 331 4.18 3.38 3.18
N ALA A 332 5.47 3.65 3.35
CA ALA A 332 6.37 2.83 4.17
C ALA A 332 5.97 2.81 5.65
N TYR A 333 5.54 3.95 6.20
CA TYR A 333 5.07 4.08 7.57
C TYR A 333 3.83 3.21 7.81
N LEU A 334 2.83 3.29 6.92
CA LEU A 334 1.61 2.49 7.02
C LEU A 334 1.89 0.99 6.91
N LEU A 335 2.71 0.57 5.94
CA LEU A 335 3.14 -0.82 5.77
C LEU A 335 3.92 -1.34 6.98
N THR A 336 4.76 -0.50 7.57
CA THR A 336 5.52 -0.81 8.78
C THR A 336 4.60 -1.06 9.96
N LEU A 337 3.67 -0.14 10.24
CA LEU A 337 2.72 -0.30 11.34
C LEU A 337 1.74 -1.45 11.13
N GLY A 338 1.38 -1.75 9.88
CA GLY A 338 0.59 -2.93 9.54
C GLY A 338 1.33 -4.25 9.77
N THR A 339 2.64 -4.28 9.53
CA THR A 339 3.46 -5.50 9.61
C THR A 339 4.09 -5.73 10.99
N LEU A 340 4.34 -4.67 11.75
CA LEU A 340 5.05 -4.72 13.04
C LEU A 340 4.45 -5.72 14.05
N PRO A 341 3.12 -5.81 14.24
CA PRO A 341 2.55 -6.79 15.17
C PRO A 341 2.87 -8.24 14.82
N TRP A 342 3.00 -8.56 13.52
CA TRP A 342 3.33 -9.88 13.02
C TRP A 342 4.77 -10.28 13.33
N SER A 343 5.70 -9.32 13.46
CA SER A 343 7.08 -9.56 13.91
C SER A 343 7.17 -9.90 15.40
N PHE A 344 6.19 -9.49 16.20
CA PHE A 344 6.14 -9.78 17.63
C PHE A 344 5.14 -10.89 18.00
N LYS A 345 4.64 -11.64 17.01
CA LYS A 345 3.60 -12.64 17.23
C LYS A 345 4.00 -13.77 18.19
N PHE A 346 5.31 -14.05 18.31
CA PHE A 346 5.84 -15.01 19.28
C PHE A 346 5.55 -14.63 20.75
N LEU A 347 5.24 -13.37 21.06
CA LEU A 347 4.87 -12.92 22.39
C LEU A 347 3.49 -13.44 22.83
N TRP A 348 2.60 -13.74 21.88
CA TRP A 348 1.24 -14.17 22.20
C TRP A 348 1.15 -15.62 22.68
N GLY A 349 2.04 -16.50 22.21
CA GLY A 349 2.03 -17.92 22.58
C GLY A 349 2.00 -18.14 24.10
N PRO A 350 2.98 -17.61 24.87
CA PRO A 350 2.99 -17.73 26.32
C PRO A 350 1.76 -17.14 27.02
N VAL A 351 1.17 -16.08 26.47
CA VAL A 351 -0.02 -15.43 27.04
C VAL A 351 -1.26 -16.32 26.86
N ILE A 352 -1.48 -16.82 25.64
CA ILE A 352 -2.61 -17.70 25.30
C ILE A 352 -2.51 -19.02 26.09
N ASP A 353 -1.31 -19.59 26.20
CA ASP A 353 -1.10 -20.84 26.94
C ASP A 353 -1.31 -20.69 28.44
N ARG A 354 -0.99 -19.53 29.03
CA ARG A 354 -1.15 -19.29 30.48
C ARG A 354 -2.59 -19.02 30.88
N PHE A 355 -3.35 -18.35 30.03
CA PHE A 355 -4.70 -17.88 30.34
C PHE A 355 -5.71 -18.62 29.46
N GLN A 356 -5.99 -19.86 29.81
CA GLN A 356 -6.97 -20.70 29.13
C GLN A 356 -8.31 -20.70 29.87
N ILE A 357 -9.41 -20.81 29.13
CA ILE A 357 -10.77 -20.97 29.69
C ILE A 357 -11.32 -22.30 29.18
N PRO A 358 -10.95 -23.44 29.82
CA PRO A 358 -11.25 -24.78 29.29
C PRO A 358 -12.73 -25.01 29.00
N GLU A 359 -13.62 -24.41 29.80
CA GLU A 359 -15.07 -24.56 29.64
C GLU A 359 -15.61 -24.09 28.27
N LEU A 360 -14.95 -23.12 27.62
CA LEU A 360 -15.39 -22.49 26.37
C LEU A 360 -14.53 -22.89 25.16
N GLY A 361 -13.58 -23.81 25.35
CA GLY A 361 -12.48 -24.12 24.43
C GLY A 361 -11.20 -23.38 24.82
N ARG A 362 -10.05 -24.01 24.59
CA ARG A 362 -8.75 -23.46 25.00
C ARG A 362 -8.32 -22.28 24.15
N ARG A 363 -8.67 -22.26 22.85
CA ARG A 363 -8.18 -21.26 21.87
C ARG A 363 -9.28 -20.32 21.39
N ARG A 364 -10.51 -20.81 21.32
CA ARG A 364 -11.71 -20.15 20.80
C ARG A 364 -12.03 -18.82 21.49
N PRO A 365 -11.95 -18.66 22.83
CA PRO A 365 -12.15 -17.37 23.46
C PRO A 365 -11.19 -16.28 22.96
N TRP A 366 -9.92 -16.63 22.72
CA TRP A 366 -8.91 -15.70 22.20
C TRP A 366 -9.21 -15.28 20.76
N ILE A 367 -9.66 -16.22 19.92
CA ILE A 367 -10.11 -15.93 18.55
C ILE A 367 -11.29 -14.95 18.55
N LEU A 368 -12.28 -15.15 19.43
CA LEU A 368 -13.45 -14.28 19.53
C LEU A 368 -13.10 -12.89 20.10
N ILE A 369 -12.20 -12.81 21.09
CA ILE A 369 -11.68 -11.54 21.62
C ILE A 369 -10.98 -10.75 20.52
N ALA A 370 -10.11 -11.41 19.74
CA ALA A 370 -9.42 -10.79 18.63
C ALA A 370 -10.38 -10.25 17.56
N GLN A 371 -11.38 -11.04 17.15
CA GLN A 371 -12.40 -10.60 16.17
C GLN A 371 -13.24 -9.43 16.69
N THR A 372 -13.64 -9.49 17.96
CA THR A 372 -14.39 -8.40 18.58
C THR A 372 -13.56 -7.12 18.64
N GLY A 373 -12.27 -7.22 18.98
CA GLY A 373 -11.34 -6.09 18.96
C GLY A 373 -11.17 -5.47 17.57
N MET A 374 -11.03 -6.30 16.53
CA MET A 374 -10.99 -5.85 15.14
C MET A 374 -12.27 -5.09 14.74
N ILE A 375 -13.44 -5.66 15.03
CA ILE A 375 -14.73 -5.03 14.72
C ILE A 375 -14.91 -3.71 15.48
N ALA A 376 -14.57 -3.69 16.77
CA ALA A 376 -14.69 -2.50 17.61
C ALA A 376 -13.78 -1.36 17.09
N LEU A 377 -12.58 -1.68 16.62
CA LEU A 377 -11.69 -0.68 16.01
C LEU A 377 -12.20 -0.16 14.67
N LEU A 378 -12.75 -1.01 13.81
CA LEU A 378 -13.38 -0.57 12.56
C LEU A 378 -14.55 0.38 12.84
N VAL A 379 -15.39 0.06 13.85
CA VAL A 379 -16.46 0.96 14.29
C VAL A 379 -15.89 2.27 14.82
N ALA A 380 -14.81 2.25 15.61
CA ALA A 380 -14.16 3.46 16.09
C ALA A 380 -13.61 4.32 14.94
N MET A 381 -12.98 3.72 13.93
CA MET A 381 -12.48 4.42 12.73
C MET A 381 -13.62 5.10 11.95
N LEU A 382 -14.81 4.49 11.87
CA LEU A 382 -15.99 5.09 11.22
C LEU A 382 -16.49 6.36 11.93
N LEU A 383 -16.30 6.45 13.25
CA LEU A 383 -16.75 7.59 14.06
C LEU A 383 -15.81 8.81 13.95
N ILE A 384 -14.61 8.66 13.37
CA ILE A 384 -13.65 9.74 13.21
C ILE A 384 -13.94 10.48 11.87
N PRO A 385 -14.24 11.79 11.92
CA PRO A 385 -14.31 12.62 10.70
C PRO A 385 -12.92 12.75 10.07
N ASN A 386 -12.85 12.68 8.74
CA ASN A 386 -11.63 12.89 7.95
C ASN A 386 -10.38 12.15 8.45
N LEU A 387 -10.50 10.83 8.65
CA LEU A 387 -9.41 10.00 9.17
C LEU A 387 -8.16 10.00 8.25
N THR A 388 -8.35 10.26 6.96
CA THR A 388 -7.31 10.27 5.92
C THR A 388 -6.36 11.45 6.02
N ASP A 389 -6.83 12.57 6.58
CA ASP A 389 -6.04 13.80 6.73
C ASP A 389 -4.93 13.66 7.78
N ASN A 390 -4.98 12.61 8.60
CA ASN A 390 -3.98 12.34 9.63
C ASN A 390 -3.42 10.91 9.49
N ILE A 391 -2.42 10.76 8.62
CA ILE A 391 -1.75 9.49 8.30
C ILE A 391 -1.17 8.84 9.57
N SER A 392 -0.67 9.65 10.53
CA SER A 392 -0.15 9.12 11.80
C SER A 392 -1.24 8.46 12.65
N LEU A 393 -2.40 9.10 12.79
CA LEU A 393 -3.55 8.52 13.49
C LEU A 393 -4.07 7.27 12.78
N LEU A 394 -4.20 7.33 11.46
CA LEU A 394 -4.61 6.19 10.63
C LEU A 394 -3.67 5.00 10.81
N GLY A 395 -2.36 5.23 10.72
CA GLY A 395 -1.32 4.22 10.95
C GLY A 395 -1.38 3.65 12.37
N GLY A 396 -1.55 4.49 13.39
CA GLY A 396 -1.71 4.07 14.78
C GLY A 396 -2.92 3.17 15.01
N LEU A 397 -4.07 3.50 14.42
CA LEU A 397 -5.27 2.66 14.50
C LEU A 397 -5.08 1.33 13.75
N PHE A 398 -4.39 1.34 12.60
CA PHE A 398 -4.02 0.09 11.90
C PHE A 398 -3.04 -0.77 12.68
N PHE A 399 -2.12 -0.17 13.42
CA PHE A 399 -1.23 -0.90 14.31
C PHE A 399 -2.04 -1.68 15.35
N VAL A 400 -2.95 -1.01 16.08
CA VAL A 400 -3.79 -1.69 17.09
C VAL A 400 -4.69 -2.74 16.44
N TYR A 401 -5.24 -2.45 15.26
CA TYR A 401 -6.02 -3.42 14.49
C TYR A 401 -5.19 -4.66 14.13
N ASN A 402 -3.91 -4.48 13.73
CA ASN A 402 -3.03 -5.59 13.43
C ASN A 402 -2.52 -6.35 14.66
N VAL A 403 -2.52 -5.73 15.83
CA VAL A 403 -2.28 -6.46 17.09
C VAL A 403 -3.36 -7.51 17.31
N PHE A 404 -4.63 -7.18 17.01
CA PHE A 404 -5.72 -8.14 17.08
C PHE A 404 -5.67 -9.19 15.95
N THR A 405 -5.31 -8.83 14.71
CA THR A 405 -5.14 -9.84 13.63
C THR A 405 -4.01 -10.81 13.98
N ALA A 406 -2.88 -10.33 14.50
CA ALA A 406 -1.76 -11.18 14.92
C ALA A 406 -2.14 -12.09 16.11
N LEU A 407 -2.96 -11.59 17.06
CA LEU A 407 -3.50 -12.41 18.15
C LEU A 407 -4.41 -13.54 17.62
N GLN A 408 -5.26 -13.24 16.62
CA GLN A 408 -6.09 -14.25 15.96
C GLN A 408 -5.24 -15.29 15.22
N ASP A 409 -4.22 -14.85 14.46
CA ASP A 409 -3.29 -15.73 13.72
C ASP A 409 -2.67 -16.76 14.65
N VAL A 410 -2.02 -16.31 15.74
CA VAL A 410 -1.36 -17.21 16.71
C VAL A 410 -2.37 -18.14 17.40
N SER A 411 -3.57 -17.64 17.73
CA SER A 411 -4.61 -18.47 18.35
C SER A 411 -5.15 -19.54 17.39
N THR A 412 -5.25 -19.21 16.09
CA THR A 412 -5.71 -20.13 15.05
C THR A 412 -4.64 -21.16 14.71
N ASP A 413 -3.36 -20.76 14.68
CA ASP A 413 -2.23 -21.66 14.48
C ASP A 413 -2.13 -22.67 15.63
N ALA A 414 -2.27 -22.20 16.88
CA ALA A 414 -2.31 -23.07 18.05
C ALA A 414 -3.51 -24.03 17.99
N LEU A 415 -4.69 -23.54 17.58
CA LEU A 415 -5.88 -24.38 17.39
C LEU A 415 -5.63 -25.46 16.33
N ALA A 416 -5.01 -25.12 15.20
CA ALA A 416 -4.69 -26.08 14.14
C ALA A 416 -3.78 -27.20 14.66
N VAL A 417 -2.76 -26.86 15.45
CA VAL A 417 -1.88 -27.84 16.10
C VAL A 417 -2.64 -28.74 17.07
N ASP A 418 -3.60 -28.19 17.82
CA ASP A 418 -4.36 -28.93 18.83
C ASP A 418 -5.40 -29.90 18.23
N VAL A 419 -5.91 -29.65 17.01
CA VAL A 419 -7.03 -30.43 16.41
C VAL A 419 -6.63 -31.28 15.20
N LEU A 420 -5.55 -30.96 14.50
CA LEU A 420 -5.13 -31.68 13.29
C LEU A 420 -4.42 -32.99 13.63
N GLN A 421 -4.73 -34.04 12.87
CA GLN A 421 -3.99 -35.29 12.96
C GLN A 421 -2.68 -35.20 12.17
N PRO A 422 -1.62 -35.97 12.52
CA PRO A 422 -0.31 -35.94 11.86
C PRO A 422 -0.35 -35.99 10.32
N HIS A 423 -1.24 -36.82 9.76
CA HIS A 423 -1.39 -36.98 8.30
C HIS A 423 -2.21 -35.85 7.63
N GLU A 424 -2.91 -35.01 8.41
CA GLU A 424 -3.75 -33.92 7.90
C GLU A 424 -2.98 -32.59 7.79
N PHE A 425 -1.88 -32.42 8.55
CA PHE A 425 -1.18 -31.15 8.69
C PHE A 425 -0.82 -30.49 7.36
N GLU A 426 -0.15 -31.21 6.46
CA GLU A 426 0.32 -30.65 5.19
C GLU A 426 -0.84 -30.20 4.29
N ARG A 427 -1.86 -31.05 4.18
CA ARG A 427 -3.03 -30.80 3.33
C ARG A 427 -3.87 -29.63 3.83
N VAL A 428 -4.15 -29.60 5.14
CA VAL A 428 -4.98 -28.54 5.71
C VAL A 428 -4.23 -27.21 5.76
N ASN A 429 -2.92 -27.21 6.02
CA ASN A 429 -2.10 -26.00 5.97
C ASN A 429 -2.07 -25.37 4.56
N SER A 430 -2.07 -26.18 3.50
CA SER A 430 -2.21 -25.71 2.11
C SER A 430 -3.57 -25.03 1.87
N TYR A 431 -4.67 -25.59 2.40
CA TYR A 431 -5.99 -24.98 2.33
C TYR A 431 -6.09 -23.68 3.14
N MET A 432 -5.47 -23.64 4.32
CA MET A 432 -5.37 -22.44 5.16
C MET A 432 -4.66 -21.31 4.41
N PHE A 433 -3.48 -21.57 3.85
CA PHE A 433 -2.74 -20.57 3.06
C PHE A 433 -3.54 -20.05 1.86
N THR A 434 -4.16 -20.96 1.09
CA THR A 434 -5.06 -20.62 -0.02
C THR A 434 -6.21 -19.72 0.42
N SER A 435 -6.80 -20.02 1.59
CA SER A 435 -7.89 -19.26 2.18
C SER A 435 -7.45 -17.85 2.60
N LYS A 436 -6.23 -17.70 3.13
CA LYS A 436 -5.63 -16.39 3.42
C LYS A 436 -5.41 -15.57 2.14
N SER A 437 -4.93 -16.18 1.07
CA SER A 437 -4.83 -15.50 -0.23
C SER A 437 -6.19 -15.07 -0.76
N LEU A 438 -7.22 -15.90 -0.65
CA LEU A 438 -8.60 -15.52 -1.01
C LEU A 438 -9.11 -14.34 -0.19
N GLY A 439 -8.88 -14.35 1.13
CA GLY A 439 -9.15 -13.18 1.97
C GLY A 439 -8.39 -11.95 1.49
N GLY A 440 -7.13 -12.10 1.12
CA GLY A 440 -6.31 -11.03 0.52
C GLY A 440 -6.90 -10.46 -0.76
N VAL A 441 -7.53 -11.29 -1.61
CA VAL A 441 -8.22 -10.83 -2.82
C VAL A 441 -9.45 -10.00 -2.49
N ILE A 442 -10.26 -10.47 -1.53
CA ILE A 442 -11.43 -9.72 -1.03
C ILE A 442 -10.96 -8.39 -0.46
N GLY A 443 -9.91 -8.41 0.35
CA GLY A 443 -9.36 -7.25 1.02
C GLY A 443 -8.72 -6.23 0.07
N GLY A 444 -7.95 -6.68 -0.92
CA GLY A 444 -7.15 -5.83 -1.81
C GLY A 444 -7.90 -5.36 -3.06
N ALA A 445 -8.38 -6.30 -3.88
CA ALA A 445 -9.13 -5.96 -5.09
C ALA A 445 -10.58 -5.60 -4.75
N GLY A 446 -11.25 -6.44 -3.96
CA GLY A 446 -12.67 -6.27 -3.64
C GLY A 446 -12.98 -4.95 -2.92
N LEU A 447 -12.36 -4.71 -1.78
CA LEU A 447 -12.54 -3.46 -1.04
C LEU A 447 -11.88 -2.26 -1.74
N GLY A 448 -10.82 -2.48 -2.52
CA GLY A 448 -10.19 -1.44 -3.34
C GLY A 448 -11.17 -0.79 -4.33
N THR A 449 -11.94 -1.59 -5.06
CA THR A 449 -12.99 -1.08 -5.95
C THR A 449 -14.08 -0.32 -5.20
N ILE A 450 -14.43 -0.75 -3.98
CA ILE A 450 -15.45 -0.06 -3.17
C ILE A 450 -15.00 1.35 -2.76
N ILE A 451 -13.71 1.55 -2.49
CA ILE A 451 -13.19 2.87 -2.10
C ILE A 451 -13.44 3.90 -3.21
N GLY A 452 -13.24 3.55 -4.48
CA GLY A 452 -13.51 4.46 -5.60
C GLY A 452 -14.97 4.91 -5.71
N ILE A 453 -15.91 4.12 -5.17
CA ILE A 453 -17.36 4.38 -5.29
C ILE A 453 -17.92 5.08 -4.03
N VAL A 454 -17.56 4.58 -2.84
CA VAL A 454 -18.19 4.96 -1.56
C VAL A 454 -17.18 5.63 -0.60
N GLY A 455 -15.92 5.72 -0.99
CA GLY A 455 -14.82 6.20 -0.17
C GLY A 455 -14.35 5.19 0.89
N ILE A 456 -13.30 5.57 1.61
CA ILE A 456 -12.64 4.73 2.63
C ILE A 456 -13.60 4.26 3.75
N LYS A 457 -14.56 5.10 4.15
CA LYS A 457 -15.57 4.75 5.16
C LYS A 457 -16.48 3.62 4.68
N GLY A 458 -16.81 3.58 3.38
CA GLY A 458 -17.55 2.47 2.78
C GLY A 458 -16.80 1.14 2.90
N ALA A 459 -15.48 1.15 2.67
CA ALA A 459 -14.63 -0.02 2.85
C ALA A 459 -14.63 -0.54 4.29
N PHE A 460 -14.50 0.33 5.31
CA PHE A 460 -14.58 -0.08 6.72
C PHE A 460 -15.97 -0.65 7.06
N LEU A 461 -17.04 -0.02 6.57
CA LEU A 461 -18.40 -0.45 6.82
C LEU A 461 -18.69 -1.84 6.26
N ILE A 462 -18.13 -2.20 5.10
CA ILE A 462 -18.28 -3.54 4.50
C ILE A 462 -17.44 -4.61 5.21
N GLN A 463 -16.27 -4.24 5.76
CA GLN A 463 -15.46 -5.21 6.53
C GLN A 463 -16.16 -5.72 7.79
N ILE A 464 -16.96 -4.88 8.46
CA ILE A 464 -17.67 -5.25 9.68
C ILE A 464 -18.60 -6.47 9.49
N PRO A 465 -19.57 -6.49 8.55
CA PRO A 465 -20.41 -7.66 8.33
C PRO A 465 -19.63 -8.88 7.83
N ILE A 466 -18.56 -8.70 7.05
CA ILE A 466 -17.69 -9.81 6.63
C ILE A 466 -17.07 -10.49 7.87
N LEU A 467 -16.46 -9.70 8.76
CA LEU A 467 -15.87 -10.21 9.99
C LEU A 467 -16.93 -10.81 10.93
N LEU A 468 -18.12 -10.21 11.04
CA LEU A 468 -19.22 -10.77 11.82
C LEU A 468 -19.68 -12.13 11.30
N VAL A 469 -19.81 -12.28 9.97
CA VAL A 469 -20.17 -13.56 9.35
C VAL A 469 -19.10 -14.61 9.62
N ILE A 470 -17.82 -14.27 9.47
CA ILE A 470 -16.73 -15.19 9.78
C ILE A 470 -16.69 -15.52 11.28
N MET A 471 -17.01 -14.56 12.14
CA MET A 471 -17.10 -14.75 13.59
C MET A 471 -18.18 -15.73 14.02
N LEU A 472 -19.22 -15.94 13.21
CA LEU A 472 -20.21 -16.99 13.48
C LEU A 472 -19.57 -18.39 13.50
N VAL A 473 -18.51 -18.62 12.73
CA VAL A 473 -17.83 -19.93 12.65
C VAL A 473 -17.24 -20.34 14.01
N PRO A 474 -16.28 -19.59 14.60
CA PRO A 474 -15.79 -19.92 15.93
C PRO A 474 -16.88 -19.77 17.00
N LEU A 475 -17.90 -18.92 16.82
CA LEU A 475 -18.98 -18.76 17.81
C LEU A 475 -19.83 -20.03 17.94
N PHE A 476 -20.08 -20.77 16.85
CA PHE A 476 -20.95 -21.96 16.88
C PHE A 476 -20.21 -23.30 16.88
N MET A 477 -18.88 -23.32 16.77
CA MET A 477 -18.11 -24.56 16.87
C MET A 477 -17.77 -24.94 18.33
N ARG A 478 -17.46 -26.23 18.55
CA ARG A 478 -16.81 -26.74 19.77
C ARG A 478 -15.45 -27.32 19.40
N GLU A 479 -14.39 -27.04 20.18
CA GLU A 479 -13.07 -27.63 19.92
C GLU A 479 -13.11 -29.11 20.26
N ARG A 480 -13.56 -29.43 21.47
CA ARG A 480 -13.62 -30.80 22.01
C ARG A 480 -15.03 -31.20 22.46
N PRO A 481 -15.33 -32.52 22.51
CA PRO A 481 -16.57 -33.01 23.13
C PRO A 481 -16.67 -32.58 24.59
N GLY A 482 -17.85 -32.12 25.01
CA GLY A 482 -18.11 -31.70 26.40
C GLY A 482 -17.89 -30.21 26.69
N GLU A 483 -17.31 -29.44 25.78
CA GLU A 483 -17.15 -27.99 25.94
C GLU A 483 -18.48 -27.23 25.75
N LYS A 484 -18.66 -26.14 26.50
CA LYS A 484 -19.83 -25.26 26.38
C LYS A 484 -19.70 -24.37 25.15
N ARG A 485 -20.80 -24.24 24.39
CA ARG A 485 -20.84 -23.27 23.28
C ARG A 485 -20.96 -21.85 23.83
N PHE A 486 -21.79 -21.66 24.85
CA PHE A 486 -22.00 -20.33 25.42
C PHE A 486 -21.76 -20.33 26.93
N PRO A 487 -21.30 -19.20 27.51
CA PRO A 487 -21.08 -19.07 28.96
C PRO A 487 -22.34 -19.36 29.80
N TRP A 488 -23.53 -19.18 29.22
CA TRP A 488 -24.83 -19.37 29.86
C TRP A 488 -25.48 -20.74 29.58
N GLU A 489 -24.74 -21.69 28.99
CA GLU A 489 -25.22 -23.06 28.74
C GLU A 489 -25.00 -23.92 29.99
N ASP A 490 -26.05 -24.57 30.49
CA ASP A 490 -25.97 -25.51 31.61
C ASP A 490 -25.34 -26.83 31.16
N GLY A 491 -24.27 -27.28 31.81
CA GLY A 491 -23.59 -28.54 31.51
C GLY A 491 -22.49 -28.89 32.51
N GLU A 492 -22.32 -30.18 32.79
CA GLU A 492 -21.19 -30.69 33.59
C GLU A 492 -19.90 -30.55 32.79
N VAL A 493 -18.96 -29.78 33.32
CA VAL A 493 -17.61 -29.62 32.75
C VAL A 493 -16.90 -30.95 32.96
N VAL A 494 -16.63 -31.67 31.87
CA VAL A 494 -15.68 -32.78 31.92
C VAL A 494 -14.30 -32.14 31.99
N GLU A 495 -13.69 -32.10 33.18
CA GLU A 495 -12.27 -31.80 33.29
C GLU A 495 -11.50 -32.91 32.57
N ASP A 496 -10.81 -32.56 31.48
CA ASP A 496 -9.82 -33.46 30.87
C ASP A 496 -8.73 -33.75 31.93
N GLU A 497 -8.79 -34.94 32.57
CA GLU A 497 -7.76 -35.44 33.49
C GLU A 497 -6.43 -35.77 32.78
N ASP A 498 -6.38 -35.76 31.43
CA ASP A 498 -5.27 -36.25 30.61
C ASP A 498 -4.47 -35.16 29.85
N GLY A 499 -4.41 -33.94 30.37
CA GLY A 499 -3.33 -33.02 29.96
C GLY A 499 -2.10 -33.32 30.80
N PRO A 500 -0.92 -33.68 30.24
CA PRO A 500 0.28 -33.70 31.07
C PRO A 500 0.38 -32.31 31.72
N GLU A 501 0.46 -32.27 33.06
CA GLU A 501 0.98 -31.12 33.79
C GLU A 501 2.44 -30.96 33.34
N GLU A 502 2.61 -30.43 32.14
CA GLU A 502 3.88 -29.98 31.64
C GLU A 502 4.19 -28.76 32.50
N GLU A 503 4.89 -28.99 33.61
CA GLU A 503 5.66 -27.97 34.32
C GLU A 503 6.64 -27.37 33.30
N ARG A 504 6.14 -26.47 32.46
CA ARG A 504 6.90 -25.66 31.53
C ARG A 504 7.63 -24.61 32.34
N ASP A 505 8.63 -25.03 33.10
CA ASP A 505 9.58 -24.09 33.67
C ASP A 505 10.15 -23.29 32.48
N PHE A 506 9.82 -22.00 32.43
CA PHE A 506 10.22 -21.09 31.37
C PHE A 506 11.74 -21.12 31.13
N ARG A 507 12.52 -21.50 32.15
CA ARG A 507 13.96 -21.72 32.06
C ARG A 507 14.32 -22.89 31.15
N VAL A 508 13.59 -23.99 31.19
CA VAL A 508 13.82 -25.18 30.35
C VAL A 508 13.50 -24.86 28.90
N ILE A 509 12.36 -24.21 28.63
CA ILE A 509 11.99 -23.75 27.27
C ILE A 509 13.06 -22.79 26.72
N LEU A 510 13.46 -21.80 27.50
CA LEU A 510 14.47 -20.84 27.08
C LEU A 510 15.83 -21.50 26.83
N ASN A 511 16.19 -22.53 27.60
CA ASN A 511 17.42 -23.28 27.40
C ASN A 511 17.37 -24.13 26.12
N ASN A 512 16.24 -24.79 25.85
CA ASN A 512 16.03 -25.57 24.63
C ASN A 512 16.03 -24.68 23.37
N ILE A 513 15.45 -23.49 23.44
CA ILE A 513 15.54 -22.49 22.36
C ILE A 513 16.98 -22.05 22.12
N LYS A 514 17.74 -21.75 23.19
CA LYS A 514 19.16 -21.39 23.08
C LYS A 514 19.97 -22.52 22.43
N MET A 515 19.66 -23.76 22.77
CA MET A 515 20.31 -24.93 22.18
C MET A 515 19.97 -25.05 20.69
N ALA A 516 18.70 -24.88 20.31
CA ALA A 516 18.28 -24.93 18.91
C ALA A 516 18.98 -23.89 18.03
N PHE A 517 19.15 -22.65 18.52
CA PHE A 517 19.87 -21.58 17.81
C PHE A 517 21.40 -21.63 17.97
N SER A 518 21.94 -22.64 18.67
CA SER A 518 23.39 -22.83 18.79
C SER A 518 24.00 -23.45 17.53
N VAL A 519 23.20 -24.16 16.73
CA VAL A 519 23.63 -24.83 15.49
C VAL A 519 23.91 -23.79 14.41
N ARG A 520 24.98 -24.01 13.61
CA ARG A 520 25.40 -23.06 12.59
C ARG A 520 24.32 -22.85 11.53
N SER A 521 23.69 -23.92 11.06
CA SER A 521 22.59 -23.84 10.09
C SER A 521 21.39 -23.08 10.63
N ALA A 522 21.06 -23.21 11.92
CA ALA A 522 20.00 -22.43 12.54
C ALA A 522 20.32 -20.92 12.56
N GLN A 523 21.57 -20.55 12.87
CA GLN A 523 22.01 -19.15 12.79
C GLN A 523 22.03 -18.61 11.36
N LEU A 524 22.35 -19.44 10.36
CA LEU A 524 22.24 -19.06 8.96
C LEU A 524 20.78 -18.93 8.51
N GLY A 525 19.87 -19.71 9.10
CA GLY A 525 18.42 -19.54 8.91
C GLY A 525 17.91 -18.17 9.38
N ILE A 526 18.50 -17.62 10.45
CA ILE A 526 18.25 -16.22 10.87
C ILE A 526 18.65 -15.26 9.74
N ALA A 527 19.84 -15.45 9.16
CA ALA A 527 20.33 -14.59 8.09
C ALA A 527 19.45 -14.65 6.84
N VAL A 528 19.00 -15.85 6.42
CA VAL A 528 18.04 -16.01 5.32
C VAL A 528 16.74 -15.28 5.64
N SER A 529 16.21 -15.47 6.85
CA SER A 529 14.97 -14.84 7.29
C SER A 529 15.05 -13.31 7.30
N LEU A 530 16.19 -12.73 7.70
CA LEU A 530 16.40 -11.28 7.73
C LEU A 530 16.67 -10.66 6.35
N VAL A 531 17.09 -11.46 5.37
CA VAL A 531 17.46 -10.98 4.03
C VAL A 531 16.34 -11.17 3.02
N ILE A 532 15.50 -12.19 3.20
CA ILE A 532 14.52 -12.60 2.18
C ILE A 532 13.61 -11.46 1.74
N SER A 533 13.12 -10.62 2.65
CA SER A 533 12.17 -9.56 2.32
C SER A 533 12.81 -8.18 2.18
N LEU A 534 14.14 -8.07 2.11
CA LEU A 534 14.80 -6.76 1.95
C LEU A 534 14.41 -6.07 0.64
N ALA A 535 14.18 -6.83 -0.44
CA ALA A 535 13.72 -6.28 -1.72
C ALA A 535 12.29 -5.72 -1.68
N PHE A 536 11.58 -5.82 -0.54
CA PHE A 536 10.28 -5.21 -0.35
C PHE A 536 10.34 -3.67 -0.30
N ILE A 537 11.53 -3.06 -0.50
CA ILE A 537 11.69 -1.66 -0.87
C ILE A 537 10.73 -1.26 -2.02
N LEU A 538 10.44 -2.18 -2.95
CA LEU A 538 9.57 -1.91 -4.09
C LEU A 538 8.09 -1.81 -3.71
N ILE A 539 7.65 -2.36 -2.58
CA ILE A 539 6.21 -2.40 -2.24
C ILE A 539 5.59 -1.01 -2.09
N PRO A 540 6.18 -0.05 -1.34
CA PRO A 540 5.68 1.33 -1.30
C PRO A 540 6.00 2.12 -2.58
N ILE A 541 6.99 1.73 -3.38
CA ILE A 541 7.43 2.49 -4.57
C ILE A 541 6.59 2.17 -5.81
N LEU A 542 6.15 0.92 -5.98
CA LEU A 542 5.35 0.51 -7.13
C LEU A 542 4.04 1.30 -7.28
N PRO A 543 3.23 1.54 -6.22
CA PRO A 543 2.06 2.40 -6.30
C PRO A 543 2.38 3.80 -6.85
N LEU A 544 3.50 4.41 -6.43
CA LEU A 544 3.93 5.72 -6.93
C LEU A 544 4.23 5.66 -8.43
N LEU A 545 5.03 4.67 -8.85
CA LEU A 545 5.37 4.47 -10.26
C LEU A 545 4.10 4.27 -11.12
N PHE A 546 3.21 3.37 -10.70
CA PHE A 546 2.06 3.02 -11.52
C PHE A 546 1.01 4.13 -11.55
N LEU A 547 0.68 4.74 -10.40
CA LEU A 547 -0.42 5.71 -10.32
C LEU A 547 0.04 7.13 -10.69
N GLN A 548 1.17 7.59 -10.12
CA GLN A 548 1.59 8.98 -10.26
C GLN A 548 2.40 9.22 -11.55
N GLU A 549 3.21 8.25 -11.98
CA GLU A 549 4.07 8.41 -13.17
C GLU A 549 3.48 7.80 -14.45
N LEU A 550 2.96 6.57 -14.35
CA LEU A 550 2.41 5.85 -15.51
C LEU A 550 0.91 6.11 -15.73
N GLY A 551 0.25 6.84 -14.82
CA GLY A 551 -1.15 7.25 -14.96
C GLY A 551 -2.15 6.10 -14.87
N TRP A 552 -1.80 4.97 -14.24
CA TRP A 552 -2.74 3.88 -14.01
C TRP A 552 -3.83 4.31 -13.03
N THR A 553 -5.04 3.84 -13.24
CA THR A 553 -6.12 4.08 -12.30
C THR A 553 -5.93 3.25 -11.02
N GLN A 554 -6.49 3.74 -9.90
CA GLN A 554 -6.52 2.99 -8.63
C GLN A 554 -7.17 1.61 -8.80
N GLU A 555 -8.22 1.53 -9.62
CA GLU A 555 -8.95 0.29 -9.88
C GLU A 555 -8.09 -0.73 -10.62
N GLU A 556 -7.38 -0.31 -11.66
CA GLU A 556 -6.49 -1.18 -12.43
C GLU A 556 -5.35 -1.74 -11.57
N PHE A 557 -4.72 -0.88 -10.75
CA PHE A 557 -3.66 -1.30 -9.85
C PHE A 557 -4.18 -2.25 -8.78
N ASN A 558 -5.30 -1.94 -8.12
CA ASN A 558 -5.90 -2.77 -7.09
C ASN A 558 -6.36 -4.14 -7.64
N ALA A 559 -7.00 -4.17 -8.81
CA ALA A 559 -7.40 -5.41 -9.48
C ALA A 559 -6.19 -6.27 -9.86
N THR A 560 -5.10 -5.63 -10.27
CA THR A 560 -3.85 -6.31 -10.60
C THR A 560 -3.17 -6.86 -9.34
N LYS A 561 -2.74 -5.98 -8.44
CA LYS A 561 -1.96 -6.33 -7.24
C LYS A 561 -2.77 -7.19 -6.27
N GLY A 562 -4.01 -6.80 -6.01
CA GLY A 562 -4.91 -7.46 -5.08
C GLY A 562 -5.65 -8.65 -5.70
N GLY A 563 -5.70 -8.80 -7.02
CA GLY A 563 -6.40 -9.91 -7.69
C GLY A 563 -5.43 -10.85 -8.38
N ILE A 564 -5.05 -10.51 -9.61
CA ILE A 564 -4.27 -11.37 -10.52
C ILE A 564 -2.95 -11.81 -9.86
N ILE A 565 -2.21 -10.88 -9.24
CA ILE A 565 -0.91 -11.15 -8.64
C ILE A 565 -1.04 -12.13 -7.45
N LEU A 566 -2.11 -12.07 -6.66
CA LEU A 566 -2.34 -13.05 -5.58
C LEU A 566 -2.63 -14.45 -6.12
N ILE A 567 -3.41 -14.57 -7.21
CA ILE A 567 -3.66 -15.86 -7.86
C ILE A 567 -2.34 -16.44 -8.40
N VAL A 568 -1.51 -15.61 -9.04
CA VAL A 568 -0.19 -16.00 -9.52
C VAL A 568 0.73 -16.42 -8.37
N THR A 569 0.66 -15.75 -7.22
CA THR A 569 1.39 -16.13 -6.01
C THR A 569 1.00 -17.54 -5.56
N MET A 570 -0.29 -17.87 -5.54
CA MET A 570 -0.76 -19.22 -5.18
C MET A 570 -0.25 -20.28 -6.17
N LEU A 571 -0.33 -20.02 -7.47
CA LEU A 571 0.18 -20.93 -8.50
C LEU A 571 1.70 -21.13 -8.37
N GLY A 572 2.45 -20.05 -8.10
CA GLY A 572 3.88 -20.12 -7.85
C GLY A 572 4.22 -20.87 -6.57
N ALA A 573 3.42 -20.72 -5.51
CA ALA A 573 3.59 -21.48 -4.27
C ALA A 573 3.37 -22.99 -4.48
N MET A 574 2.31 -23.37 -5.19
CA MET A 574 2.05 -24.78 -5.56
C MET A 574 3.18 -25.35 -6.42
N ALA A 575 3.62 -24.60 -7.44
CA ALA A 575 4.74 -24.99 -8.27
C ALA A 575 6.03 -25.11 -7.46
N GLY A 576 6.28 -24.21 -6.51
CA GLY A 576 7.44 -24.22 -5.64
C GLY A 576 7.50 -25.44 -4.72
N GLY A 577 6.36 -25.84 -4.16
CA GLY A 577 6.26 -27.07 -3.36
C GLY A 577 6.63 -28.31 -4.17
N GLU A 578 6.05 -28.45 -5.37
CA GLU A 578 6.31 -29.62 -6.22
C GLU A 578 7.72 -29.63 -6.83
N LEU A 579 8.19 -28.49 -7.33
CA LEU A 579 9.54 -28.34 -7.88
C LEU A 579 10.61 -28.48 -6.79
N GLY A 580 10.35 -27.95 -5.59
CA GLY A 580 11.21 -28.11 -4.43
C GLY A 580 11.33 -29.57 -4.00
N ARG A 581 10.23 -30.33 -4.06
CA ARG A 581 10.24 -31.79 -3.83
C ARG A 581 11.07 -32.52 -4.89
N ARG A 582 10.86 -32.22 -6.18
CA ARG A 582 11.52 -32.94 -7.30
C ARG A 582 12.97 -32.56 -7.55
N PHE A 583 13.39 -31.34 -7.25
CA PHE A 583 14.71 -30.82 -7.63
C PHE A 583 15.57 -30.41 -6.42
N GLY A 584 15.04 -30.56 -5.21
CA GLY A 584 15.65 -30.12 -3.96
C GLY A 584 15.30 -28.66 -3.66
N GLY A 585 14.65 -28.40 -2.53
CA GLY A 585 14.12 -27.07 -2.17
C GLY A 585 15.18 -25.97 -2.17
N LYS A 586 16.37 -26.26 -1.64
CA LYS A 586 17.50 -25.32 -1.63
C LYS A 586 17.99 -24.96 -3.03
N SER A 587 18.06 -25.94 -3.92
CA SER A 587 18.47 -25.73 -5.32
C SER A 587 17.44 -24.88 -6.06
N MET A 588 16.16 -25.24 -5.93
CA MET A 588 15.06 -24.53 -6.56
C MET A 588 14.96 -23.08 -6.08
N LEU A 589 15.17 -22.83 -4.79
CA LEU A 589 15.25 -21.49 -4.20
C LEU A 589 16.31 -20.64 -4.90
N MET A 590 17.53 -21.14 -5.08
CA MET A 590 18.61 -20.37 -5.69
C MET A 590 18.33 -20.02 -7.16
N PHE A 591 17.82 -20.98 -7.93
CA PHE A 591 17.47 -20.74 -9.34
C PHE A 591 16.29 -19.77 -9.48
N ALA A 592 15.25 -19.92 -8.66
CA ALA A 592 14.10 -19.04 -8.66
C ALA A 592 14.48 -17.61 -8.22
N ALA A 593 15.33 -17.46 -7.20
CA ALA A 593 15.82 -16.16 -6.75
C ALA A 593 16.68 -15.47 -7.80
N LEU A 594 17.57 -16.22 -8.47
CA LEU A 594 18.34 -15.69 -9.60
C LEU A 594 17.42 -15.25 -10.74
N GLY A 595 16.44 -16.10 -11.10
CA GLY A 595 15.44 -15.77 -12.11
C GLY A 595 14.66 -14.51 -11.78
N ALA A 596 14.13 -14.40 -10.55
CA ALA A 596 13.40 -13.22 -10.08
C ALA A 596 14.27 -11.97 -10.17
N SER A 597 15.52 -12.05 -9.69
CA SER A 597 16.47 -10.93 -9.75
C SER A 597 16.79 -10.46 -11.17
N LEU A 598 16.86 -11.37 -12.14
CA LEU A 598 17.07 -11.03 -13.55
C LEU A 598 15.82 -10.39 -14.16
N VAL A 599 14.62 -10.82 -13.73
CA VAL A 599 13.35 -10.20 -14.14
C VAL A 599 13.25 -8.78 -13.57
N THR A 600 13.58 -8.58 -12.29
CA THR A 600 13.61 -7.25 -11.64
C THR A 600 14.64 -6.34 -12.31
N LEU A 601 15.83 -6.85 -12.64
CA LEU A 601 16.84 -6.11 -13.39
C LEU A 601 16.33 -5.70 -14.77
N THR A 602 15.66 -6.61 -15.47
CA THR A 602 15.05 -6.37 -16.79
C THR A 602 13.92 -5.34 -16.69
N TRP A 603 13.14 -5.36 -15.61
CA TRP A 603 12.13 -4.34 -15.32
C TRP A 603 12.76 -2.95 -15.29
N GLY A 604 13.83 -2.77 -14.51
CA GLY A 604 14.55 -1.50 -14.43
C GLY A 604 15.19 -1.04 -15.75
N MET A 605 15.74 -1.98 -16.53
CA MET A 605 16.47 -1.69 -17.77
C MET A 605 15.56 -1.29 -18.95
N MET A 606 14.29 -1.65 -18.90
CA MET A 606 13.34 -1.47 -20.01
C MET A 606 12.32 -0.38 -19.71
N ASP A 607 12.78 0.77 -19.19
CA ASP A 607 11.95 1.96 -18.92
C ASP A 607 11.16 2.42 -20.15
N SER A 608 11.78 2.35 -21.33
CA SER A 608 11.13 2.66 -22.61
C SER A 608 9.89 1.81 -22.92
N MET A 609 9.67 0.70 -22.21
CA MET A 609 8.50 -0.18 -22.35
C MET A 609 7.50 -0.04 -21.19
N TRP A 610 7.72 0.84 -20.21
CA TRP A 610 6.83 0.95 -19.05
C TRP A 610 5.45 1.51 -19.41
N SER A 611 5.34 2.29 -20.48
CA SER A 611 4.06 2.75 -21.03
C SER A 611 3.20 1.61 -21.59
N GLU A 612 3.81 0.46 -21.90
CA GLU A 612 3.14 -0.69 -22.46
C GLU A 612 2.56 -1.56 -21.34
N GLY A 613 1.25 -1.45 -21.08
CA GLY A 613 0.61 -2.17 -19.98
C GLY A 613 0.80 -3.70 -20.01
N TRP A 614 0.89 -4.32 -21.19
CA TRP A 614 1.16 -5.76 -21.32
C TRP A 614 2.55 -6.14 -20.80
N PHE A 615 3.55 -5.26 -20.98
CA PHE A 615 4.92 -5.50 -20.54
C PHE A 615 4.99 -5.43 -19.02
N MET A 616 4.41 -4.38 -18.43
CA MET A 616 4.33 -4.22 -16.97
C MET A 616 3.63 -5.42 -16.31
N MET A 617 2.51 -5.87 -16.88
CA MET A 617 1.81 -7.06 -16.40
C MET A 617 2.65 -8.33 -16.52
N LEU A 618 3.31 -8.55 -17.65
CA LEU A 618 4.13 -9.74 -17.88
C LEU A 618 5.29 -9.83 -16.87
N VAL A 619 6.06 -8.77 -16.74
CA VAL A 619 7.23 -8.73 -15.86
C VAL A 619 6.80 -8.92 -14.40
N TRP A 620 5.71 -8.28 -13.97
CA TRP A 620 5.19 -8.43 -12.62
C TRP A 620 4.69 -9.84 -12.31
N VAL A 621 3.95 -10.46 -13.23
CA VAL A 621 3.45 -11.83 -13.09
C VAL A 621 4.60 -12.83 -13.01
N VAL A 622 5.59 -12.73 -13.91
CA VAL A 622 6.74 -13.64 -13.93
C VAL A 622 7.57 -13.48 -12.67
N HIS A 623 7.85 -12.24 -12.25
CA HIS A 623 8.56 -11.96 -11.01
C HIS A 623 7.85 -12.57 -9.80
N THR A 624 6.56 -12.29 -9.64
CA THR A 624 5.76 -12.77 -8.51
C THR A 624 5.73 -14.29 -8.46
N PHE A 625 5.56 -14.95 -9.61
CA PHE A 625 5.56 -16.41 -9.70
C PHE A 625 6.89 -17.01 -9.21
N LEU A 626 8.02 -16.46 -9.66
CA LEU A 626 9.35 -16.90 -9.24
C LEU A 626 9.59 -16.62 -7.75
N TRP A 627 9.18 -15.46 -7.26
CA TRP A 627 9.33 -15.09 -5.86
C TRP A 627 8.47 -15.91 -4.90
N ALA A 628 7.29 -16.34 -5.35
CA ALA A 628 6.46 -17.29 -4.60
C ALA A 628 7.16 -18.65 -4.44
N ILE A 629 7.86 -19.13 -5.48
CA ILE A 629 8.70 -20.33 -5.40
C ILE A 629 9.83 -20.15 -4.39
N VAL A 630 10.53 -18.99 -4.42
CA VAL A 630 11.59 -18.66 -3.45
C VAL A 630 11.04 -18.75 -2.02
N SER A 631 9.88 -18.14 -1.77
CA SER A 631 9.26 -18.08 -0.44
C SER A 631 8.90 -19.47 0.09
N ILE A 632 8.24 -20.31 -0.70
CA ILE A 632 7.86 -21.67 -0.27
C ILE A 632 9.08 -22.56 -0.02
N CYS A 633 10.08 -22.52 -0.91
CA CYS A 633 11.32 -23.27 -0.71
C CYS A 633 12.09 -22.77 0.52
N ALA A 634 12.05 -21.47 0.83
CA ALA A 634 12.67 -20.90 2.02
C ALA A 634 11.95 -21.36 3.29
N TYR A 635 10.61 -21.33 3.33
CA TYR A 635 9.84 -21.85 4.46
C TYR A 635 10.13 -23.33 4.72
N SER A 636 10.16 -24.15 3.66
CA SER A 636 10.51 -25.57 3.76
C SER A 636 11.93 -25.79 4.29
N LEU A 637 12.90 -24.98 3.83
CA LEU A 637 14.27 -25.03 4.34
C LEU A 637 14.34 -24.67 5.83
N MET A 638 13.61 -23.64 6.25
CA MET A 638 13.57 -23.23 7.67
C MET A 638 12.95 -24.33 8.53
N MET A 639 11.89 -24.99 8.07
CA MET A 639 11.30 -26.13 8.77
C MET A 639 12.32 -27.27 8.95
N ARG A 640 13.10 -27.62 7.91
CA ARG A 640 14.12 -28.68 7.99
C ARG A 640 15.25 -28.37 8.97
N VAL A 641 15.65 -27.11 9.09
CA VAL A 641 16.72 -26.69 10.00
C VAL A 641 16.22 -26.56 11.45
N THR A 642 14.91 -26.67 11.67
CA THR A 642 14.28 -26.51 12.99
C THR A 642 14.36 -27.81 13.78
N TRP A 643 14.70 -27.72 15.07
CA TRP A 643 14.77 -28.89 15.96
C TRP A 643 13.37 -29.29 16.45
N ALA A 644 13.01 -30.57 16.31
CA ALA A 644 11.66 -31.08 16.59
C ALA A 644 11.15 -30.75 18.01
N GLU A 645 12.03 -30.80 19.03
CA GLU A 645 11.67 -30.55 20.43
C GLU A 645 11.11 -29.13 20.69
N VAL A 646 11.59 -28.14 19.94
CA VAL A 646 11.13 -26.73 20.04
C VAL A 646 10.60 -26.20 18.70
N GLY A 647 10.13 -27.12 17.86
CA GLY A 647 9.86 -26.89 16.45
C GLY A 647 8.98 -25.67 16.19
N GLY A 648 7.83 -25.63 16.87
CA GLY A 648 6.86 -24.55 16.72
C GLY A 648 7.40 -23.17 17.11
N THR A 649 8.22 -23.08 18.17
CA THR A 649 8.75 -21.80 18.65
C THR A 649 9.89 -21.30 17.74
N GLN A 650 10.80 -22.19 17.35
CA GLN A 650 11.92 -21.82 16.48
C GLN A 650 11.44 -21.45 15.07
N PHE A 651 10.50 -22.20 14.49
CA PHE A 651 9.93 -21.87 13.19
C PHE A 651 9.15 -20.54 13.21
N THR A 652 8.35 -20.30 14.26
CA THR A 652 7.66 -19.01 14.46
C THR A 652 8.66 -17.87 14.57
N GLY A 653 9.81 -18.09 15.20
CA GLY A 653 10.92 -17.13 15.24
C GLY A 653 11.42 -16.74 13.84
N TYR A 654 11.65 -17.72 12.95
CA TYR A 654 12.03 -17.41 11.56
C TYR A 654 10.98 -16.58 10.84
N MET A 655 9.71 -16.94 10.94
CA MET A 655 8.61 -16.17 10.33
C MET A 655 8.52 -14.74 10.87
N ALA A 656 8.70 -14.55 12.18
CA ALA A 656 8.75 -13.24 12.80
C ALA A 656 9.92 -12.38 12.26
N MET A 657 11.09 -12.99 12.04
CA MET A 657 12.25 -12.33 11.46
C MET A 657 12.06 -12.00 9.97
N MET A 658 11.31 -12.83 9.22
CA MET A 658 10.93 -12.51 7.83
C MET A 658 10.02 -11.29 7.76
N ASN A 659 9.05 -11.18 8.67
CA ASN A 659 8.24 -9.96 8.80
C ASN A 659 9.11 -8.75 9.19
N LEU A 660 10.10 -8.94 10.06
CA LEU A 660 11.04 -7.87 10.41
C LEU A 660 11.90 -7.45 9.20
N SER A 661 12.31 -8.40 8.36
CA SER A 661 12.99 -8.13 7.08
C SER A 661 12.15 -7.25 6.15
N ALA A 662 10.84 -7.54 6.05
CA ALA A 662 9.91 -6.73 5.27
C ALA A 662 9.84 -5.29 5.79
N ILE A 663 9.78 -5.10 7.12
CA ILE A 663 9.79 -3.77 7.75
C ILE A 663 11.08 -3.01 7.43
N ILE A 664 12.24 -3.68 7.50
CA ILE A 664 13.52 -3.06 7.10
C ILE A 664 13.46 -2.65 5.62
N GLY A 665 12.92 -3.50 4.74
CA GLY A 665 12.68 -3.15 3.34
C GLY A 665 11.80 -1.91 3.17
N TYR A 666 10.66 -1.84 3.85
CA TYR A 666 9.77 -0.67 3.79
C TYR A 666 10.48 0.61 4.21
N GLN A 667 11.23 0.57 5.32
CA GLN A 667 11.94 1.74 5.85
C GLN A 667 13.13 2.17 4.99
N LEU A 668 13.70 1.26 4.18
CA LEU A 668 14.71 1.62 3.19
C LEU A 668 14.10 2.32 1.96
N ALA A 669 12.83 2.09 1.66
CA ALA A 669 12.17 2.66 0.49
C ALA A 669 12.25 4.20 0.45
N PRO A 670 11.83 4.99 1.46
CA PRO A 670 11.93 6.44 1.40
C PRO A 670 13.38 6.94 1.30
N ILE A 671 14.32 6.23 1.94
CA ILE A 671 15.76 6.61 1.93
C ILE A 671 16.37 6.48 0.53
N VAL A 672 15.97 5.45 -0.21
CA VAL A 672 16.41 5.22 -1.59
C VAL A 672 15.61 6.09 -2.54
N ALA A 673 14.28 6.16 -2.36
CA ALA A 673 13.37 6.96 -3.16
C ALA A 673 13.73 8.45 -3.12
N ALA A 674 14.15 9.02 -1.99
CA ALA A 674 14.56 10.42 -1.93
C ALA A 674 15.84 10.73 -2.72
N ARG A 675 16.61 9.73 -3.16
CA ARG A 675 17.93 9.92 -3.78
C ARG A 675 18.05 9.43 -5.21
N PHE A 676 17.31 8.39 -5.58
CA PHE A 676 17.57 7.65 -6.80
C PHE A 676 16.32 7.46 -7.63
N ASP A 677 16.47 7.48 -8.95
CA ASP A 677 15.40 7.21 -9.90
C ASP A 677 14.84 5.78 -9.81
N TYR A 678 13.67 5.55 -10.41
CA TYR A 678 13.01 4.25 -10.41
C TYR A 678 13.89 3.13 -10.98
N GLN A 679 14.64 3.41 -12.06
CA GLN A 679 15.53 2.40 -12.67
C GLN A 679 16.58 1.92 -11.66
N THR A 680 17.23 2.84 -10.98
CA THR A 680 18.24 2.54 -9.96
C THR A 680 17.63 1.79 -8.78
N ILE A 681 16.42 2.16 -8.35
CA ILE A 681 15.70 1.43 -7.31
C ILE A 681 15.46 -0.03 -7.72
N PHE A 682 15.04 -0.30 -8.96
CA PHE A 682 14.90 -1.67 -9.46
C PHE A 682 16.24 -2.41 -9.48
N TYR A 683 17.35 -1.75 -9.83
CA TYR A 683 18.67 -2.37 -9.79
C TYR A 683 19.11 -2.73 -8.36
N ILE A 684 18.85 -1.84 -7.39
CA ILE A 684 19.09 -2.10 -5.97
C ILE A 684 18.22 -3.25 -5.48
N ALA A 685 16.92 -3.27 -5.83
CA ALA A 685 16.01 -4.35 -5.47
C ALA A 685 16.50 -5.70 -6.01
N ALA A 686 16.84 -5.75 -7.31
CA ALA A 686 17.39 -6.94 -7.96
C ALA A 686 18.67 -7.42 -7.27
N PHE A 687 19.56 -6.51 -6.85
CA PHE A 687 20.75 -6.85 -6.08
C PHE A 687 20.40 -7.48 -4.73
N LEU A 688 19.46 -6.87 -3.98
CA LEU A 688 19.00 -7.39 -2.69
C LEU A 688 18.38 -8.79 -2.82
N GLU A 689 17.63 -9.07 -3.88
CA GLU A 689 17.08 -10.41 -4.15
C GLU A 689 18.17 -11.48 -4.27
N THR A 690 19.33 -11.16 -4.86
CA THR A 690 20.45 -12.11 -4.95
C THR A 690 21.11 -12.41 -3.61
N MET A 691 20.93 -11.57 -2.59
CA MET A 691 21.50 -11.81 -1.25
C MET A 691 20.93 -13.08 -0.61
N VAL A 692 19.70 -13.46 -0.94
CA VAL A 692 19.05 -14.69 -0.45
C VAL A 692 19.82 -15.92 -0.90
N ILE A 693 20.39 -15.91 -2.11
CA ILE A 693 21.22 -16.98 -2.66
C ILE A 693 22.47 -17.16 -1.79
N LEU A 694 23.14 -16.05 -1.47
CA LEU A 694 24.34 -16.05 -0.64
C LEU A 694 24.07 -16.52 0.79
N ALA A 695 22.99 -16.02 1.40
CA ALA A 695 22.59 -16.40 2.75
C ALA A 695 22.25 -17.90 2.85
N THR A 696 21.59 -18.44 1.84
CA THR A 696 21.14 -19.84 1.81
C THR A 696 22.28 -20.82 1.50
N LEU A 697 23.31 -20.39 0.77
CA LEU A 697 24.34 -21.26 0.18
C LEU A 697 24.98 -22.24 1.18
N THR A 698 25.33 -21.76 2.38
CA THR A 698 26.13 -22.55 3.34
C THR A 698 25.30 -23.30 4.39
N ILE A 699 23.97 -23.26 4.28
CA ILE A 699 23.07 -24.00 5.15
C ILE A 699 23.19 -25.50 4.85
N ASP A 700 23.46 -26.31 5.87
CA ASP A 700 23.36 -27.75 5.83
C ASP A 700 21.98 -28.14 6.42
N PRO A 701 21.00 -28.55 5.59
CA PRO A 701 19.64 -28.82 6.05
C PRO A 701 19.56 -29.95 7.09
N GLU A 702 20.55 -30.83 7.16
CA GLU A 702 20.57 -32.01 8.05
C GLU A 702 21.42 -31.78 9.30
N GLU A 703 22.06 -30.62 9.45
CA GLU A 703 22.96 -30.36 10.58
C GLU A 703 22.24 -30.44 11.93
N THR A 704 21.02 -29.91 12.00
CA THR A 704 20.21 -29.91 13.23
C THR A 704 19.89 -31.33 13.67
N ASP A 705 19.40 -32.18 12.76
CA ASP A 705 19.09 -33.57 13.08
C ASP A 705 20.36 -34.36 13.45
N ARG A 706 21.48 -34.13 12.76
CA ARG A 706 22.75 -34.79 13.08
C ARG A 706 23.33 -34.38 14.44
N THR A 707 23.11 -33.14 14.87
CA THR A 707 23.73 -32.59 16.09
C THR A 707 22.84 -32.65 17.32
N LEU A 708 21.54 -32.49 17.15
CA LEU A 708 20.53 -32.40 18.21
C LEU A 708 19.42 -33.46 18.09
N GLY A 709 19.37 -34.21 16.98
CA GLY A 709 18.43 -35.32 16.83
C GLY A 709 18.77 -36.48 17.77
N PRO A 710 17.82 -37.40 18.01
CA PRO A 710 18.07 -38.62 18.77
C PRO A 710 19.16 -39.42 18.03
N GLY A 711 20.38 -39.41 18.55
CA GLY A 711 21.54 -39.99 17.85
C GLY A 711 21.30 -41.45 17.43
N ASP A 712 21.94 -41.85 16.33
CA ASP A 712 22.00 -43.22 15.76
C ASP A 712 22.66 -44.24 16.72
N GLY A 713 22.09 -44.38 17.91
CA GLY A 713 22.67 -45.11 19.04
C GLY A 713 21.67 -45.39 20.16
N VAL A 714 20.36 -45.44 19.87
CA VAL A 714 19.39 -46.08 20.76
C VAL A 714 18.71 -47.21 20.00
N ASP A 715 19.40 -48.34 19.99
CA ASP A 715 18.77 -49.64 19.76
C ASP A 715 17.58 -49.79 20.71
N SER A 716 16.38 -49.83 20.14
CA SER A 716 15.40 -50.88 20.39
C SER A 716 15.23 -51.43 21.82
N LEU A 717 15.18 -50.58 22.85
CA LEU A 717 14.59 -50.97 24.14
C LEU A 717 13.11 -50.62 24.16
N LYS A 718 12.35 -51.55 23.57
CA LYS A 718 10.97 -51.80 23.98
C LYS A 718 10.92 -51.87 25.51
N LEU A 719 10.34 -50.87 26.15
CA LEU A 719 9.75 -51.04 27.47
C LEU A 719 8.46 -51.85 27.29
N VAL A 720 8.61 -53.17 27.16
CA VAL A 720 7.56 -54.11 27.55
C VAL A 720 7.74 -54.32 29.06
N PRO A 721 6.71 -54.08 29.88
CA PRO A 721 6.78 -54.38 31.30
C PRO A 721 6.45 -55.87 31.49
N ASP A 722 7.47 -56.73 31.47
CA ASP A 722 7.33 -58.08 32.01
C ASP A 722 8.02 -58.16 33.37
N ALA A 723 7.21 -57.96 34.41
CA ALA A 723 7.42 -58.66 35.66
C ALA A 723 7.18 -60.16 35.42
N ILE A 724 7.91 -61.00 36.17
CA ILE A 724 7.61 -62.41 36.58
C ILE A 724 8.72 -63.41 36.18
N LEU A 725 9.50 -63.74 37.23
CA LEU A 725 10.02 -65.07 37.64
C LEU A 725 11.10 -65.83 36.83
N GLU A 726 12.07 -66.25 37.64
CA GLU A 726 13.05 -67.36 37.53
C GLU A 726 14.31 -67.22 36.66
#